data_AF-A0A3D9KHP3-F1
#
_entry.id   AF-A0A3D9KHP3-F1
#
_cell.length_a   1.000
_cell.length_b   1.000
_cell.length_c   1.000
_cell.angle_alpha   90.00
_cell.angle_beta   90.00
_cell.angle_gamma   90.00
#
_symmetry.space_group_name_H-M   'P 1'
#
loop_
_entity.id
_entity.type
_entity.pdbx_description
1 polymer ?
#
loop_
_entity_poly.entity_id
_entity_poly.type
_entity_poly.pdbx_seq_one_letter_code
_entity_poly.pdbx_strand_id
1 'polypeptide(L)'
;MRLSVVRMGFRKWGLALLLGFTGWLLLAEAPEAGAAVFPRASQEPASTIQYIDMESSAYDLTDLFMVKSLQGLVNREEPRIWVLKNPLHIYDTGPGHSANSVMVNRTFWFNRLSGYTKVQQTDPYELVDLFASELDGAILYDEDILNPSGTGNSGSFYYYTGDHSSYAEPNKSFVPSETRVANLNVTAMLSAKYNAIALTAEQLETLEDEYDVKLTVLADVRALGLDSWKEAYEYALEELAPEMRTDILANNPNYSLAMFDYLIANRIFTFNMKGDPAAGTGLSASEKALTDDMVALADGVAPVIGVWGGTTDEDAFGRYLNDKGKFAMVASESFNLSWISGLPMVRPSASENPRTLVFDPTKVYISFTETDGDTLLFPQLKFPTWFGLADREDYPIAWELTPTLQELDPLAGAFYSAERGLNSYVTSVTGLGYIKYPMPAPYRDDYFALTDDYMIYNRYRTLRTMNYDRFDAKAYTAIPSVEGVFAGYGGLDAGRPDVASNKETHFMYRGKPIFITYSYFDGADIAAYDGDGPAFFNVGAQYINTELLTDYIDNLPGNFVVVTPGEMIDLYVQYAEAKFADITEAGFLASFTHDESGFIDEDNGSYIASGDRRVADGGQSWGYKFDLDDAATELEVQLDIANNYVVEASVDKSVWTLEAQAASDVHDASNRQTIALDLSAYLTANPSKTVYLRFRDGSPTDGWGPSLFSVSVNGGEIEGLPPRDHLREGRMLSDGEFLVSPSGAYCLTVQSDGNFVLYSGPNPAANTGVVWQSGVTGTVGDYFGIMQTDGNFVVYKGTGPSDNQGYIWSTGTNGNFPAFLTVKNDGKVYIYEGTGPENTGSVLWSEP
;
A
#
# COMPACT_ATOMS: atom_id res chain seq x y z
N MET A 1 18.24 33.96 -50.56
CA MET A 1 18.30 35.45 -50.53
C MET A 1 17.81 35.87 -49.14
N ARG A 2 18.52 36.82 -48.53
CA ARG A 2 18.52 37.19 -47.10
C ARG A 2 17.18 37.69 -46.52
N LEU A 3 17.22 37.80 -45.17
CA LEU A 3 16.55 38.76 -44.26
C LEU A 3 15.35 38.19 -43.48
N SER A 4 15.17 38.43 -42.19
CA SER A 4 16.01 38.99 -41.12
C SER A 4 15.19 38.94 -39.82
N VAL A 5 15.87 38.66 -38.71
CA VAL A 5 15.37 38.83 -37.34
C VAL A 5 15.04 40.30 -37.07
N VAL A 6 13.88 40.57 -36.47
CA VAL A 6 13.64 41.78 -35.68
C VAL A 6 13.11 41.35 -34.32
N ARG A 7 13.98 41.51 -33.30
CA ARG A 7 13.57 41.62 -31.90
C ARG A 7 12.99 43.02 -31.68
N MET A 8 11.83 43.11 -31.06
CA MET A 8 11.40 44.32 -30.37
C MET A 8 10.77 43.91 -29.05
N GLY A 9 11.44 44.24 -27.95
CA GLY A 9 10.90 44.05 -26.62
C GLY A 9 10.02 45.22 -26.22
N PHE A 10 9.01 44.97 -25.40
CA PHE A 10 8.43 45.98 -24.52
C PHE A 10 8.04 45.37 -23.17
N ARG A 11 8.41 46.10 -22.12
CA ARG A 11 8.18 45.84 -20.70
C ARG A 11 6.82 46.43 -20.29
N LYS A 12 6.05 45.61 -19.56
CA LYS A 12 5.37 45.87 -18.28
C LYS A 12 4.14 46.82 -18.17
N TRP A 13 3.09 46.21 -17.58
CA TRP A 13 1.96 46.69 -16.76
C TRP A 13 0.67 47.23 -17.40
N GLY A 14 -0.40 46.45 -17.20
CA GLY A 14 -1.65 46.94 -16.60
C GLY A 14 -2.83 47.17 -17.54
N LEU A 15 -3.68 46.16 -17.72
CA LEU A 15 -5.14 46.31 -17.53
C LEU A 15 -5.81 44.94 -17.55
N ALA A 16 -6.63 44.69 -16.52
CA ALA A 16 -7.57 43.59 -16.46
C ALA A 16 -8.50 43.60 -17.68
N LEU A 17 -8.72 42.42 -18.26
CA LEU A 17 -9.85 42.19 -19.14
C LEU A 17 -10.44 40.82 -18.85
N LEU A 18 -11.64 40.85 -18.26
CA LEU A 18 -12.65 39.82 -18.38
C LEU A 18 -12.73 39.39 -19.85
N LEU A 19 -12.35 38.15 -20.15
CA LEU A 19 -12.80 37.44 -21.35
C LEU A 19 -13.09 36.00 -20.96
N GLY A 20 -14.31 35.59 -21.27
CA GLY A 20 -15.01 34.45 -20.71
C GLY A 20 -14.39 33.08 -21.01
N PHE A 21 -14.56 32.22 -20.02
CA PHE A 21 -14.15 30.82 -19.93
C PHE A 21 -15.00 29.86 -20.81
N THR A 22 -15.41 30.28 -22.00
CA THR A 22 -16.20 29.43 -22.91
C THR A 22 -15.40 29.15 -24.17
N GLY A 23 -14.68 28.03 -24.19
CA GLY A 23 -14.01 27.58 -25.42
C GLY A 23 -12.85 26.59 -25.27
N TRP A 24 -12.90 25.65 -24.33
CA TRP A 24 -12.00 24.49 -24.32
C TRP A 24 -12.75 23.25 -23.80
N LEU A 25 -13.63 22.70 -24.64
CA LEU A 25 -14.26 21.39 -24.39
C LEU A 25 -14.43 20.56 -25.69
N LEU A 26 -13.70 20.94 -26.74
CA LEU A 26 -13.68 20.19 -27.99
C LEU A 26 -12.24 20.08 -28.45
N LEU A 27 -11.57 18.98 -28.09
CA LEU A 27 -10.57 18.24 -28.88
C LEU A 27 -9.90 17.15 -28.03
N ALA A 28 -10.54 15.98 -28.00
CA ALA A 28 -9.95 14.67 -28.25
C ALA A 28 -11.08 13.66 -28.03
N GLU A 29 -11.61 13.05 -29.09
CA GLU A 29 -12.32 11.77 -28.92
C GLU A 29 -11.27 10.80 -28.37
N ALA A 30 -11.28 10.64 -27.04
CA ALA A 30 -10.52 9.61 -26.37
C ALA A 30 -11.10 8.24 -26.79
N PRO A 31 -10.28 7.19 -26.91
CA PRO A 31 -10.84 5.85 -26.89
C PRO A 31 -11.68 5.71 -25.61
N GLU A 32 -12.87 5.12 -25.74
CA GLU A 32 -13.70 4.78 -24.58
C GLU A 32 -12.84 4.04 -23.56
N ALA A 33 -12.94 4.43 -22.28
CA ALA A 33 -12.41 3.60 -21.21
C ALA A 33 -12.96 2.19 -21.42
N GLY A 34 -12.07 1.21 -21.59
CA GLY A 34 -12.46 -0.18 -21.45
C GLY A 34 -12.91 -0.37 -20.00
N ALA A 35 -14.22 -0.31 -19.78
CA ALA A 35 -14.93 -0.47 -18.51
C ALA A 35 -14.71 0.63 -17.45
N ALA A 36 -15.54 1.68 -17.51
CA ALA A 36 -15.99 2.34 -16.30
C ALA A 36 -16.50 1.28 -15.30
N VAL A 37 -15.99 1.28 -14.07
CA VAL A 37 -16.32 0.28 -13.04
C VAL A 37 -17.48 0.73 -12.14
N PHE A 38 -17.80 2.03 -12.14
CA PHE A 38 -18.88 2.62 -11.38
C PHE A 38 -20.08 2.94 -12.27
N PRO A 39 -21.32 2.63 -11.83
CA PRO A 39 -22.51 2.98 -12.60
C PRO A 39 -22.75 4.48 -12.64
N ARG A 40 -23.38 4.97 -13.71
CA ARG A 40 -23.54 6.40 -13.99
C ARG A 40 -24.92 6.67 -14.55
N ALA A 41 -25.36 7.93 -14.43
CA ALA A 41 -26.61 8.38 -15.04
C ALA A 41 -26.58 8.16 -16.57
N SER A 42 -27.75 7.90 -17.15
CA SER A 42 -27.88 7.64 -18.58
C SER A 42 -27.65 8.88 -19.47
N GLN A 43 -27.75 10.07 -18.87
CA GLN A 43 -27.58 11.36 -19.51
C GLN A 43 -26.69 12.27 -18.67
N GLU A 44 -26.08 13.27 -19.31
CA GLU A 44 -25.40 14.36 -18.60
C GLU A 44 -26.39 15.16 -17.73
N PRO A 45 -25.92 15.86 -16.68
CA PRO A 45 -26.79 16.67 -15.84
C PRO A 45 -27.55 17.75 -16.61
N ALA A 46 -28.80 17.98 -16.20
CA ALA A 46 -29.64 19.01 -16.78
C ALA A 46 -29.03 20.40 -16.60
N SER A 47 -29.31 21.31 -17.55
CA SER A 47 -28.85 22.70 -17.48
C SER A 47 -29.42 23.50 -16.30
N THR A 48 -30.46 23.00 -15.64
CA THR A 48 -31.04 23.59 -14.42
C THR A 48 -30.85 22.64 -13.25
N ILE A 49 -30.29 23.17 -12.16
CA ILE A 49 -30.08 22.48 -10.90
C ILE A 49 -31.09 23.02 -9.89
N GLN A 50 -31.97 22.15 -9.42
CA GLN A 50 -32.79 22.38 -8.23
C GLN A 50 -31.91 22.08 -7.02
N TYR A 51 -31.62 23.07 -6.19
CA TYR A 51 -30.76 22.86 -5.01
C TYR A 51 -31.47 23.21 -3.71
N ILE A 52 -31.22 22.43 -2.67
CA ILE A 52 -31.76 22.65 -1.33
C ILE A 52 -30.64 22.63 -0.29
N ASP A 53 -30.70 23.54 0.69
CA ASP A 53 -29.75 23.59 1.81
C ASP A 53 -30.35 22.92 3.04
N MET A 54 -29.81 21.73 3.37
CA MET A 54 -30.29 20.85 4.43
C MET A 54 -29.48 20.98 5.73
N GLU A 55 -28.65 22.03 5.87
CA GLU A 55 -27.86 22.25 7.09
C GLU A 55 -28.66 22.90 8.24
N SER A 56 -29.85 23.44 7.95
CA SER A 56 -30.70 24.08 8.95
C SER A 56 -31.09 23.10 10.06
N SER A 57 -31.08 23.54 11.32
CA SER A 57 -31.61 22.77 12.45
C SER A 57 -33.14 22.58 12.42
N ALA A 58 -33.81 23.14 11.41
CA ALA A 58 -35.23 22.90 11.15
C ALA A 58 -35.48 21.55 10.47
N TYR A 59 -34.45 20.94 9.90
CA TYR A 59 -34.54 19.63 9.24
C TYR A 59 -33.88 18.57 10.09
N ASP A 60 -34.45 17.37 10.07
CA ASP A 60 -33.87 16.20 10.73
C ASP A 60 -33.38 15.14 9.74
N LEU A 61 -33.00 13.96 10.25
CA LEU A 61 -32.51 12.86 9.42
C LEU A 61 -33.61 12.26 8.53
N THR A 62 -34.88 12.32 8.94
CA THR A 62 -36.01 11.83 8.15
C THR A 62 -36.29 12.75 6.98
N ASP A 63 -36.18 14.08 7.16
CA ASP A 63 -36.26 15.05 6.06
C ASP A 63 -35.11 14.87 5.07
N LEU A 64 -33.89 14.66 5.59
CA LEU A 64 -32.73 14.39 4.75
C LEU A 64 -32.93 13.09 3.95
N PHE A 65 -33.41 12.01 4.56
CA PHE A 65 -33.63 10.75 3.86
C PHE A 65 -34.73 10.88 2.78
N MET A 66 -35.81 11.63 3.05
CA MET A 66 -36.81 11.98 2.04
C MET A 66 -36.16 12.66 0.84
N VAL A 67 -35.37 13.73 1.06
CA VAL A 67 -34.68 14.45 -0.02
C VAL A 67 -33.65 13.58 -0.75
N LYS A 68 -32.89 12.73 -0.03
CA LYS A 68 -31.88 11.84 -0.63
C LYS A 68 -32.51 10.74 -1.49
N SER A 69 -33.64 10.18 -1.04
CA SER A 69 -34.37 9.20 -1.85
C SER A 69 -34.95 9.84 -3.11
N LEU A 70 -35.56 11.03 -3.00
CA LEU A 70 -36.00 11.81 -4.16
C LEU A 70 -34.84 12.12 -5.11
N GLN A 71 -33.72 12.61 -4.57
CA GLN A 71 -32.53 12.95 -5.36
C GLN A 71 -32.06 11.76 -6.19
N GLY A 72 -31.94 10.57 -5.59
CA GLY A 72 -31.52 9.38 -6.31
C GLY A 72 -32.48 8.97 -7.42
N LEU A 73 -33.79 9.07 -7.17
CA LEU A 73 -34.82 8.75 -8.17
C LEU A 73 -34.79 9.73 -9.35
N VAL A 74 -34.80 11.03 -9.06
CA VAL A 74 -34.81 12.09 -10.08
C VAL A 74 -33.50 12.12 -10.87
N ASN A 75 -32.36 11.87 -10.21
CA ASN A 75 -31.05 11.92 -10.86
C ASN A 75 -30.69 10.65 -11.65
N ARG A 76 -31.46 9.57 -11.52
CA ARG A 76 -31.19 8.28 -12.18
C ARG A 76 -30.99 8.41 -13.69
N GLU A 77 -31.86 9.18 -14.36
CA GLU A 77 -31.81 9.34 -15.81
C GLU A 77 -31.04 10.58 -16.25
N GLU A 78 -31.51 11.76 -15.81
CA GLU A 78 -30.92 13.08 -16.07
C GLU A 78 -30.79 13.84 -14.74
N PRO A 79 -29.57 14.02 -14.20
CA PRO A 79 -29.37 14.67 -12.90
C PRO A 79 -29.86 16.11 -12.80
N ARG A 80 -30.71 16.39 -11.81
CA ARG A 80 -31.41 17.68 -11.63
C ARG A 80 -31.40 18.21 -10.20
N ILE A 81 -31.19 17.36 -9.18
CA ILE A 81 -31.22 17.76 -7.77
C ILE A 81 -29.81 17.76 -7.17
N TRP A 82 -29.48 18.85 -6.47
CA TRP A 82 -28.27 19.01 -5.67
C TRP A 82 -28.60 19.34 -4.21
N VAL A 83 -27.95 18.65 -3.27
CA VAL A 83 -28.14 18.87 -1.83
C VAL A 83 -26.90 19.56 -1.26
N LEU A 84 -27.11 20.69 -0.59
CA LEU A 84 -26.08 21.33 0.23
C LEU A 84 -26.23 20.81 1.66
N LYS A 85 -25.27 19.98 2.08
CA LYS A 85 -25.20 19.44 3.44
C LYS A 85 -23.74 19.18 3.79
N ASN A 86 -23.32 19.53 4.99
CA ASN A 86 -22.02 19.10 5.51
C ASN A 86 -22.11 17.61 5.91
N PRO A 87 -21.00 16.85 5.92
CA PRO A 87 -20.97 15.45 6.37
C PRO A 87 -21.82 15.20 7.62
N LEU A 88 -22.55 14.09 7.62
CA LEU A 88 -23.23 13.65 8.83
C LEU A 88 -22.21 13.15 9.83
N HIS A 89 -21.25 12.34 9.39
CA HIS A 89 -20.18 11.74 10.19
C HIS A 89 -18.78 12.22 9.74
N ILE A 90 -17.83 12.38 10.66
CA ILE A 90 -16.43 12.63 10.29
C ILE A 90 -15.54 11.65 11.08
N TYR A 91 -14.81 10.81 10.36
CA TYR A 91 -14.01 9.72 10.93
C TYR A 91 -12.64 10.17 11.46
N ASP A 92 -12.37 11.45 11.71
CA ASP A 92 -10.96 11.86 11.91
C ASP A 92 -10.71 13.14 12.72
N THR A 93 -11.40 13.30 13.85
CA THR A 93 -11.16 14.41 14.79
C THR A 93 -10.82 13.91 16.19
N GLY A 94 -9.53 13.66 16.40
CA GLY A 94 -8.95 13.53 17.74
C GLY A 94 -8.72 14.92 18.37
N PRO A 95 -8.85 15.06 19.71
CA PRO A 95 -8.52 16.33 20.37
C PRO A 95 -7.02 16.65 20.24
N GLY A 96 -6.69 17.82 19.67
CA GLY A 96 -5.31 18.33 19.54
C GLY A 96 -4.92 18.91 18.16
N HIS A 97 -5.77 18.77 17.14
CA HIS A 97 -5.43 19.07 15.74
C HIS A 97 -6.26 20.22 15.13
N SER A 98 -6.21 21.41 15.73
CA SER A 98 -7.10 22.53 15.37
C SER A 98 -6.90 23.13 13.96
N ALA A 99 -5.76 22.91 13.30
CA ALA A 99 -5.54 23.34 11.90
C ALA A 99 -5.78 22.23 10.86
N ASN A 100 -5.65 20.96 11.26
CA ASN A 100 -5.78 19.80 10.36
C ASN A 100 -7.22 19.24 10.30
N SER A 101 -8.15 19.87 11.02
CA SER A 101 -9.58 19.54 11.03
C SER A 101 -10.42 20.44 10.10
N VAL A 102 -9.77 21.36 9.36
CA VAL A 102 -10.48 22.31 8.50
C VAL A 102 -10.87 21.65 7.18
N MET A 103 -12.19 21.54 6.95
CA MET A 103 -12.77 21.09 5.69
C MET A 103 -13.37 22.26 4.90
N VAL A 104 -13.49 22.08 3.58
CA VAL A 104 -14.31 22.98 2.77
C VAL A 104 -15.79 22.85 3.14
N ASN A 105 -16.52 23.95 3.09
CA ASN A 105 -17.95 23.93 3.38
C ASN A 105 -18.75 23.31 2.22
N ARG A 106 -19.99 22.89 2.51
CA ARG A 106 -20.96 22.31 1.56
C ARG A 106 -21.20 23.10 0.25
N THR A 107 -20.85 24.39 0.17
CA THR A 107 -21.02 25.20 -1.05
C THR A 107 -19.80 25.19 -1.97
N PHE A 108 -18.66 24.67 -1.52
CA PHE A 108 -17.39 24.77 -2.25
C PHE A 108 -17.44 24.18 -3.66
N TRP A 109 -17.95 22.95 -3.79
CA TRP A 109 -18.10 22.27 -5.08
C TRP A 109 -19.25 22.87 -5.89
N PHE A 110 -20.38 23.14 -5.24
CA PHE A 110 -21.53 23.75 -5.89
C PHE A 110 -21.19 25.09 -6.55
N ASN A 111 -20.38 25.93 -5.92
CA ASN A 111 -19.96 27.22 -6.47
C ASN A 111 -19.08 27.10 -7.72
N ARG A 112 -18.41 25.96 -7.92
CA ARG A 112 -17.56 25.68 -9.09
C ARG A 112 -18.36 25.21 -10.31
N LEU A 113 -19.60 24.75 -10.11
CA LEU A 113 -20.51 24.46 -11.21
C LEU A 113 -20.88 25.76 -11.93
N SER A 114 -20.26 25.98 -13.09
CA SER A 114 -20.52 27.12 -13.97
C SER A 114 -21.33 26.68 -15.19
N GLY A 115 -22.08 27.60 -15.80
CA GLY A 115 -22.92 27.29 -16.97
C GLY A 115 -24.30 26.68 -16.65
N TYR A 116 -24.61 26.43 -15.37
CA TYR A 116 -25.90 25.91 -14.92
C TYR A 116 -26.80 27.02 -14.35
N THR A 117 -28.11 26.91 -14.59
CA THR A 117 -29.13 27.70 -13.89
C THR A 117 -29.38 27.06 -12.52
N LYS A 118 -29.14 27.79 -11.44
CA LYS A 118 -29.29 27.28 -10.06
C LYS A 118 -30.56 27.86 -9.43
N VAL A 119 -31.50 26.99 -9.09
CA VAL A 119 -32.79 27.35 -8.51
C VAL A 119 -32.84 26.80 -7.09
N GLN A 120 -32.95 27.70 -6.10
CA GLN A 120 -33.03 27.30 -4.70
C GLN A 120 -34.44 26.82 -4.37
N GLN A 121 -34.53 25.67 -3.73
CA GLN A 121 -35.68 25.21 -2.99
C GLN A 121 -35.43 25.43 -1.51
N THR A 122 -36.43 25.96 -0.81
CA THR A 122 -36.35 26.27 0.64
C THR A 122 -37.18 25.34 1.49
N ASP A 123 -38.00 24.50 0.87
CA ASP A 123 -38.91 23.58 1.52
C ASP A 123 -38.76 22.19 0.87
N PRO A 124 -38.41 21.14 1.64
CA PRO A 124 -38.23 19.81 1.10
C PRO A 124 -39.54 19.23 0.52
N TYR A 125 -40.72 19.64 1.01
CA TYR A 125 -42.01 19.18 0.48
C TYR A 125 -42.36 19.82 -0.86
N GLU A 126 -42.08 21.13 -1.05
CA GLU A 126 -42.21 21.78 -2.36
C GLU A 126 -41.28 21.14 -3.40
N LEU A 127 -40.08 20.72 -2.98
CA LEU A 127 -39.18 19.99 -3.86
C LEU A 127 -39.76 18.61 -4.26
N VAL A 128 -40.46 17.91 -3.36
CA VAL A 128 -41.17 16.67 -3.69
C VAL A 128 -42.32 16.95 -4.67
N ASP A 129 -43.15 17.96 -4.42
CA ASP A 129 -44.25 18.36 -5.32
C ASP A 129 -43.75 18.61 -6.75
N LEU A 130 -42.64 19.33 -6.89
CA LEU A 130 -42.02 19.64 -8.18
C LEU A 130 -41.72 18.39 -9.04
N PHE A 131 -41.43 17.26 -8.41
CA PHE A 131 -41.07 16.00 -9.07
C PHE A 131 -42.08 14.88 -8.86
N ALA A 132 -43.21 15.13 -8.18
CA ALA A 132 -44.17 14.09 -7.80
C ALA A 132 -44.71 13.30 -9.01
N SER A 133 -44.86 13.96 -10.16
CA SER A 133 -45.34 13.31 -11.39
C SER A 133 -44.35 12.32 -12.02
N GLU A 134 -43.09 12.31 -11.57
CA GLU A 134 -42.05 11.39 -12.02
C GLU A 134 -41.89 10.17 -11.10
N LEU A 135 -42.59 10.17 -9.96
CA LEU A 135 -42.57 9.10 -8.97
C LEU A 135 -43.73 8.13 -9.22
N ASP A 136 -43.47 6.82 -9.05
CA ASP A 136 -44.53 5.81 -9.15
C ASP A 136 -45.31 5.67 -7.83
N GLY A 137 -44.77 6.16 -6.70
CA GLY A 137 -45.43 6.15 -5.41
C GLY A 137 -44.50 6.45 -4.23
N ALA A 138 -44.87 5.92 -3.06
CA ALA A 138 -44.14 6.07 -1.80
C ALA A 138 -43.81 4.72 -1.14
N ILE A 139 -42.70 4.68 -0.41
CA ILE A 139 -42.29 3.60 0.49
C ILE A 139 -42.41 4.12 1.93
N LEU A 140 -43.27 3.50 2.73
CA LEU A 140 -43.42 3.87 4.13
C LEU A 140 -42.40 3.15 5.01
N TYR A 141 -41.79 3.89 5.94
CA TYR A 141 -40.88 3.36 6.94
C TYR A 141 -41.17 3.92 8.34
N ASP A 142 -40.60 3.30 9.36
CA ASP A 142 -40.65 3.78 10.74
C ASP A 142 -39.55 4.83 10.97
N GLU A 143 -39.93 6.05 11.36
CA GLU A 143 -38.97 7.14 11.64
C GLU A 143 -37.92 6.77 12.69
N ASP A 144 -38.24 5.84 13.60
CA ASP A 144 -37.33 5.42 14.66
C ASP A 144 -36.07 4.75 14.10
N ILE A 145 -36.06 4.23 12.85
CA ILE A 145 -34.84 3.66 12.24
C ILE A 145 -33.70 4.69 12.13
N LEU A 146 -34.02 5.98 12.06
CA LEU A 146 -33.05 7.08 12.01
C LEU A 146 -32.89 7.82 13.34
N ASN A 147 -33.55 7.38 14.40
CA ASN A 147 -33.45 7.99 15.72
C ASN A 147 -32.07 7.70 16.35
N PRO A 148 -31.19 8.70 16.56
CA PRO A 148 -29.89 8.47 17.18
C PRO A 148 -29.99 8.01 18.64
N SER A 149 -31.07 8.38 19.32
CA SER A 149 -31.38 7.97 20.71
C SER A 149 -32.19 6.67 20.78
N GLY A 150 -32.44 6.02 19.63
CA GLY A 150 -33.21 4.80 19.54
C GLY A 150 -32.54 3.64 20.29
N THR A 151 -33.35 2.69 20.75
CA THR A 151 -32.86 1.49 21.45
C THR A 151 -31.94 0.66 20.55
N GLY A 152 -30.85 0.15 21.12
CA GLY A 152 -29.86 -0.67 20.43
C GLY A 152 -28.66 0.10 19.87
N ASN A 153 -28.74 1.43 19.80
CA ASN A 153 -27.58 2.27 19.50
C ASN A 153 -26.66 2.36 20.73
N SER A 154 -25.37 2.54 20.51
CA SER A 154 -24.38 2.82 21.57
C SER A 154 -23.40 3.92 21.15
N GLY A 155 -22.67 4.46 22.12
CA GLY A 155 -21.80 5.63 21.89
C GLY A 155 -22.56 6.95 21.81
N SER A 156 -21.89 8.00 21.34
CA SER A 156 -22.48 9.33 21.21
C SER A 156 -22.58 9.75 19.74
N PHE A 157 -23.80 10.00 19.26
CA PHE A 157 -24.01 10.49 17.90
C PHE A 157 -23.56 11.94 17.70
N TYR A 158 -23.39 12.72 18.77
CA TYR A 158 -22.94 14.12 18.69
C TYR A 158 -21.68 14.34 19.54
N TYR A 159 -20.74 15.10 19.01
CA TYR A 159 -19.59 15.68 19.69
C TYR A 159 -19.70 17.20 19.63
N TYR A 160 -19.50 17.86 20.77
CA TYR A 160 -19.37 19.31 20.87
C TYR A 160 -17.89 19.63 21.01
N THR A 161 -17.23 20.10 19.96
CA THR A 161 -15.95 20.80 20.12
C THR A 161 -16.25 22.18 20.69
N GLY A 162 -15.66 22.55 21.83
CA GLY A 162 -15.88 23.83 22.48
C GLY A 162 -15.33 25.06 21.72
N ASP A 163 -15.00 24.93 20.43
CA ASP A 163 -14.30 25.92 19.62
C ASP A 163 -15.17 26.60 18.54
N HIS A 164 -16.48 26.34 18.50
CA HIS A 164 -17.38 26.86 17.47
C HIS A 164 -16.95 26.50 16.03
N SER A 165 -16.21 25.39 15.84
CA SER A 165 -16.16 24.77 14.52
C SER A 165 -17.61 24.45 14.11
N SER A 166 -17.96 24.74 12.87
CA SER A 166 -19.34 24.69 12.36
C SER A 166 -19.82 23.26 12.09
N TYR A 167 -19.15 22.26 12.68
CA TYR A 167 -19.32 20.85 12.41
C TYR A 167 -19.81 20.19 13.71
N ALA A 168 -21.10 19.84 13.77
CA ALA A 168 -21.57 18.91 14.79
C ALA A 168 -21.08 17.52 14.37
N GLU A 169 -19.97 17.07 14.95
CA GLU A 169 -19.28 15.84 14.54
C GLU A 169 -19.82 14.64 15.31
N PRO A 170 -20.28 13.55 14.68
CA PRO A 170 -20.50 12.30 15.36
C PRO A 170 -19.20 11.63 15.76
N ASN A 171 -19.23 11.06 16.96
CA ASN A 171 -18.09 10.41 17.56
C ASN A 171 -17.81 9.06 16.88
N LYS A 172 -16.54 8.71 16.63
CA LYS A 172 -16.10 7.35 16.22
C LYS A 172 -16.69 6.22 17.07
N SER A 173 -17.11 6.52 18.30
CA SER A 173 -17.73 5.56 19.20
C SER A 173 -19.21 5.29 18.93
N PHE A 174 -19.89 6.04 18.06
CA PHE A 174 -21.29 5.76 17.75
C PHE A 174 -21.41 4.48 16.93
N VAL A 175 -22.17 3.53 17.46
CA VAL A 175 -22.47 2.24 16.83
C VAL A 175 -23.98 2.11 16.78
N PRO A 176 -24.62 2.30 15.61
CA PRO A 176 -26.06 2.12 15.47
C PRO A 176 -26.44 0.65 15.58
N SER A 177 -27.72 0.41 15.89
CA SER A 177 -28.28 -0.94 15.85
C SER A 177 -28.20 -1.52 14.43
N GLU A 178 -27.55 -2.67 14.31
CA GLU A 178 -27.39 -3.40 13.03
C GLU A 178 -28.74 -3.63 12.32
N THR A 179 -29.81 -3.93 13.06
CA THR A 179 -31.16 -4.12 12.51
C THR A 179 -31.77 -2.82 11.99
N ARG A 180 -31.55 -1.69 12.68
CA ARG A 180 -32.07 -0.39 12.23
C ARG A 180 -31.42 0.03 10.91
N VAL A 181 -30.11 -0.13 10.83
CA VAL A 181 -29.34 0.13 9.60
C VAL A 181 -29.79 -0.82 8.48
N ALA A 182 -30.03 -2.09 8.78
CA ALA A 182 -30.56 -3.03 7.80
C ALA A 182 -31.93 -2.61 7.25
N ASN A 183 -32.84 -2.15 8.12
CA ASN A 183 -34.15 -1.63 7.70
C ASN A 183 -34.03 -0.34 6.88
N LEU A 184 -33.08 0.54 7.21
CA LEU A 184 -32.77 1.72 6.41
C LEU A 184 -32.29 1.32 4.99
N ASN A 185 -31.36 0.37 4.90
CA ASN A 185 -30.83 -0.12 3.63
C ASN A 185 -31.91 -0.80 2.78
N VAL A 186 -32.78 -1.62 3.41
CA VAL A 186 -33.95 -2.23 2.75
C VAL A 186 -34.92 -1.17 2.24
N THR A 187 -35.18 -0.11 3.02
CA THR A 187 -36.05 1.00 2.60
C THR A 187 -35.49 1.69 1.34
N ALA A 188 -34.18 1.96 1.31
CA ALA A 188 -33.55 2.56 0.13
C ALA A 188 -33.60 1.64 -1.10
N MET A 189 -33.36 0.34 -0.94
CA MET A 189 -33.47 -0.62 -2.05
C MET A 189 -34.91 -0.77 -2.57
N LEU A 190 -35.91 -0.69 -1.68
CA LEU A 190 -37.33 -0.65 -2.08
C LEU A 190 -37.66 0.61 -2.88
N SER A 191 -37.17 1.77 -2.44
CA SER A 191 -37.28 3.01 -3.22
C SER A 191 -36.66 2.86 -4.60
N ALA A 192 -35.47 2.25 -4.68
CA ALA A 192 -34.77 2.02 -5.93
C ALA A 192 -35.53 1.08 -6.88
N LYS A 193 -36.08 -0.02 -6.34
CA LYS A 193 -36.89 -1.03 -7.06
C LYS A 193 -38.17 -0.43 -7.62
N TYR A 194 -38.95 0.24 -6.78
CA TYR A 194 -40.29 0.71 -7.12
C TYR A 194 -40.36 2.12 -7.71
N ASN A 195 -39.21 2.80 -7.86
CA ASN A 195 -39.17 4.20 -8.28
C ASN A 195 -40.08 5.10 -7.40
N ALA A 196 -39.98 4.90 -6.09
CA ALA A 196 -40.88 5.45 -5.09
C ALA A 196 -40.11 6.11 -3.94
N ILE A 197 -40.53 7.32 -3.56
CA ILE A 197 -39.86 8.11 -2.51
C ILE A 197 -40.04 7.48 -1.12
N ALA A 198 -39.01 7.51 -0.27
CA ALA A 198 -39.11 7.03 1.11
C ALA A 198 -39.71 8.12 2.01
N LEU A 199 -40.78 7.80 2.74
CA LEU A 199 -41.52 8.73 3.59
C LEU A 199 -41.88 8.10 4.93
N THR A 200 -41.90 8.91 5.99
CA THR A 200 -42.64 8.58 7.21
C THR A 200 -44.15 8.72 6.95
N ALA A 201 -44.98 8.19 7.84
CA ALA A 201 -46.43 8.38 7.72
C ALA A 201 -46.83 9.86 7.84
N GLU A 202 -46.16 10.61 8.71
CA GLU A 202 -46.41 12.04 8.91
C GLU A 202 -45.99 12.86 7.68
N GLN A 203 -44.86 12.53 7.06
CA GLN A 203 -44.42 13.17 5.81
C GLN A 203 -45.41 12.94 4.66
N LEU A 204 -45.95 11.72 4.54
CA LEU A 204 -46.98 11.42 3.53
C LEU A 204 -48.29 12.18 3.80
N GLU A 205 -48.76 12.23 5.05
CA GLU A 205 -49.94 13.01 5.44
C GLU A 205 -49.75 14.50 5.13
N THR A 206 -48.56 15.04 5.43
CA THR A 206 -48.21 16.44 5.14
C THR A 206 -48.24 16.74 3.64
N LEU A 207 -47.68 15.87 2.80
CA LEU A 207 -47.74 16.00 1.34
C LEU A 207 -49.17 16.01 0.81
N GLU A 208 -50.03 15.14 1.34
CA GLU A 208 -51.43 15.03 0.91
C GLU A 208 -52.27 16.23 1.34
N ASP A 209 -52.12 16.67 2.58
CA ASP A 209 -52.98 17.69 3.19
C ASP A 209 -52.54 19.13 2.88
N GLU A 210 -51.22 19.38 2.81
CA GLU A 210 -50.67 20.73 2.66
C GLU A 210 -50.22 21.05 1.23
N TYR A 211 -49.82 20.04 0.45
CA TYR A 211 -49.25 20.22 -0.90
C TYR A 211 -50.11 19.59 -2.03
N ASP A 212 -51.21 18.90 -1.71
CA ASP A 212 -52.08 18.16 -2.66
C ASP A 212 -51.30 17.11 -3.51
N VAL A 213 -50.21 16.59 -2.95
CA VAL A 213 -49.38 15.53 -3.55
C VAL A 213 -49.87 14.18 -3.06
N LYS A 214 -50.43 13.38 -3.97
CA LYS A 214 -50.99 12.05 -3.65
C LYS A 214 -50.14 10.94 -4.24
N LEU A 215 -49.44 10.21 -3.37
CA LEU A 215 -48.55 9.12 -3.75
C LEU A 215 -49.12 7.78 -3.28
N THR A 216 -49.20 6.80 -4.18
CA THR A 216 -49.65 5.46 -3.80
C THR A 216 -48.56 4.78 -2.98
N VAL A 217 -48.90 4.24 -1.80
CA VAL A 217 -47.96 3.42 -1.01
C VAL A 217 -47.73 2.09 -1.73
N LEU A 218 -46.51 1.88 -2.23
CA LEU A 218 -46.12 0.68 -2.98
C LEU A 218 -45.49 -0.40 -2.09
N ALA A 219 -44.90 0.01 -0.96
CA ALA A 219 -44.49 -0.90 0.11
C ALA A 219 -44.52 -0.20 1.47
N ASP A 220 -44.72 -0.98 2.53
CA ASP A 220 -44.67 -0.52 3.92
C ASP A 220 -43.69 -1.41 4.70
N VAL A 221 -42.50 -0.90 4.97
CA VAL A 221 -41.41 -1.62 5.64
C VAL A 221 -41.81 -2.07 7.04
N ARG A 222 -42.69 -1.31 7.70
CA ARG A 222 -43.20 -1.60 9.05
C ARG A 222 -44.04 -2.88 9.09
N ALA A 223 -44.58 -3.29 7.94
CA ALA A 223 -45.41 -4.47 7.79
C ALA A 223 -44.64 -5.71 7.31
N LEU A 224 -43.34 -5.60 7.04
CA LEU A 224 -42.52 -6.68 6.47
C LEU A 224 -41.96 -7.66 7.51
N GLY A 225 -42.03 -7.34 8.81
CA GLY A 225 -41.52 -8.22 9.87
C GLY A 225 -39.99 -8.34 9.92
N LEU A 226 -39.29 -7.24 9.62
CA LEU A 226 -37.83 -7.18 9.59
C LEU A 226 -37.25 -6.89 10.98
N ASP A 227 -37.49 -7.81 11.92
CA ASP A 227 -37.20 -7.62 13.35
C ASP A 227 -35.71 -7.86 13.70
N SER A 228 -34.94 -8.40 12.77
CA SER A 228 -33.51 -8.65 12.91
C SER A 228 -32.73 -8.33 11.64
N TRP A 229 -31.42 -8.05 11.81
CA TRP A 229 -30.46 -7.92 10.71
C TRP A 229 -30.57 -9.07 9.70
N LYS A 230 -30.73 -10.30 10.21
CA LYS A 230 -30.83 -11.50 9.39
C LYS A 230 -32.12 -11.51 8.56
N GLU A 231 -33.27 -11.26 9.19
CA GLU A 231 -34.56 -11.23 8.48
C GLU A 231 -34.61 -10.13 7.43
N ALA A 232 -34.03 -8.96 7.71
CA ALA A 232 -33.91 -7.86 6.75
C ALA A 232 -33.14 -8.27 5.49
N TYR A 233 -32.01 -8.97 5.64
CA TYR A 233 -31.18 -9.36 4.49
C TYR A 233 -31.59 -10.67 3.82
N GLU A 234 -32.25 -11.58 4.52
CA GLU A 234 -32.97 -12.71 3.88
C GLU A 234 -34.06 -12.17 2.96
N TYR A 235 -34.87 -11.20 3.43
CA TYR A 235 -35.84 -10.50 2.59
C TYR A 235 -35.18 -9.78 1.42
N ALA A 236 -34.08 -9.04 1.65
CA ALA A 236 -33.39 -8.32 0.59
C ALA A 236 -32.87 -9.25 -0.51
N LEU A 237 -32.27 -10.38 -0.15
CA LEU A 237 -31.78 -11.37 -1.11
C LEU A 237 -32.92 -12.01 -1.93
N GLU A 238 -34.03 -12.35 -1.28
CA GLU A 238 -35.15 -13.00 -1.95
C GLU A 238 -35.93 -12.03 -2.85
N GLU A 239 -36.24 -10.83 -2.35
CA GLU A 239 -37.22 -9.94 -2.95
C GLU A 239 -36.60 -8.75 -3.71
N LEU A 240 -35.37 -8.35 -3.37
CA LEU A 240 -34.76 -7.12 -3.91
C LEU A 240 -33.58 -7.41 -4.83
N ALA A 241 -32.72 -8.37 -4.49
CA ALA A 241 -31.53 -8.70 -5.30
C ALA A 241 -31.81 -8.92 -6.79
N PRO A 242 -32.93 -9.55 -7.23
CA PRO A 242 -33.24 -9.70 -8.65
C PRO A 242 -33.39 -8.38 -9.43
N GLU A 243 -33.66 -7.27 -8.75
CA GLU A 243 -33.85 -5.93 -9.33
C GLU A 243 -32.64 -5.01 -9.06
N MET A 244 -31.63 -5.50 -8.33
CA MET A 244 -30.40 -4.77 -8.02
C MET A 244 -29.27 -5.17 -8.98
N ARG A 245 -28.23 -4.33 -9.03
CA ARG A 245 -27.00 -4.62 -9.77
C ARG A 245 -26.22 -5.77 -9.16
N THR A 246 -25.53 -6.51 -10.03
CA THR A 246 -24.68 -7.67 -9.69
C THR A 246 -23.20 -7.45 -10.02
N ASP A 247 -22.81 -6.22 -10.35
CA ASP A 247 -21.43 -5.83 -10.70
C ASP A 247 -20.82 -4.86 -9.69
N ILE A 248 -21.61 -4.38 -8.72
CA ILE A 248 -21.21 -3.50 -7.63
C ILE A 248 -22.07 -3.78 -6.40
N LEU A 249 -21.48 -3.63 -5.22
CA LEU A 249 -22.18 -3.71 -3.95
C LEU A 249 -21.99 -2.41 -3.14
N ALA A 250 -22.78 -2.22 -2.10
CA ALA A 250 -22.57 -1.14 -1.15
C ALA A 250 -22.58 -1.63 0.31
N ASN A 251 -21.64 -1.13 1.11
CA ASN A 251 -21.65 -1.31 2.57
C ASN A 251 -21.95 0.01 3.27
N ASN A 252 -23.14 0.12 3.83
CA ASN A 252 -23.57 1.25 4.65
C ASN A 252 -23.79 0.79 6.09
N PRO A 253 -22.77 0.88 6.98
CA PRO A 253 -22.87 0.39 8.35
C PRO A 253 -23.47 1.40 9.34
N ASN A 254 -23.71 2.64 8.89
CA ASN A 254 -24.09 3.76 9.73
C ASN A 254 -25.30 4.51 9.15
N TYR A 255 -25.67 5.64 9.77
CA TYR A 255 -26.65 6.57 9.21
C TYR A 255 -26.05 7.48 8.12
N SER A 256 -25.19 6.92 7.26
CA SER A 256 -24.46 7.66 6.21
C SER A 256 -25.35 7.90 4.98
N LEU A 257 -26.36 8.77 5.14
CA LEU A 257 -27.32 9.12 4.10
C LEU A 257 -26.71 9.86 2.88
N ALA A 258 -25.47 10.33 2.98
CA ALA A 258 -24.83 11.13 1.95
C ALA A 258 -24.77 10.45 0.57
N MET A 259 -24.49 9.14 0.54
CA MET A 259 -24.33 8.35 -0.68
C MET A 259 -25.65 7.76 -1.20
N PHE A 260 -26.75 7.86 -0.44
CA PHE A 260 -28.01 7.18 -0.77
C PHE A 260 -28.61 7.63 -2.10
N ASP A 261 -28.36 8.87 -2.52
CA ASP A 261 -28.78 9.32 -3.85
C ASP A 261 -28.15 8.45 -4.94
N TYR A 262 -26.85 8.14 -4.81
CA TYR A 262 -26.14 7.32 -5.79
C TYR A 262 -26.53 5.84 -5.71
N LEU A 263 -26.72 5.30 -4.50
CA LEU A 263 -27.16 3.91 -4.30
C LEU A 263 -28.55 3.68 -4.91
N ILE A 264 -29.49 4.61 -4.65
CA ILE A 264 -30.87 4.54 -5.15
C ILE A 264 -30.90 4.78 -6.66
N ALA A 265 -30.18 5.78 -7.18
CA ALA A 265 -30.10 6.07 -8.60
C ALA A 265 -29.68 4.81 -9.39
N ASN A 266 -28.67 4.10 -8.91
CA ASN A 266 -28.05 3.00 -9.63
C ASN A 266 -28.55 1.60 -9.23
N ARG A 267 -29.56 1.49 -8.36
CA ARG A 267 -30.09 0.19 -7.86
C ARG A 267 -28.98 -0.72 -7.33
N ILE A 268 -28.15 -0.19 -6.44
CA ILE A 268 -27.03 -0.94 -5.85
C ILE A 268 -27.53 -1.74 -4.64
N PHE A 269 -27.23 -3.04 -4.61
CA PHE A 269 -27.53 -3.88 -3.44
C PHE A 269 -26.72 -3.39 -2.25
N THR A 270 -27.41 -2.92 -1.22
CA THR A 270 -26.80 -2.23 -0.07
C THR A 270 -27.00 -3.05 1.18
N PHE A 271 -25.92 -3.31 1.91
CA PHE A 271 -25.94 -4.04 3.17
C PHE A 271 -25.10 -3.36 4.26
N ASN A 272 -25.19 -3.84 5.50
CA ASN A 272 -24.23 -3.53 6.56
C ASN A 272 -23.59 -4.82 7.05
N MET A 273 -22.27 -4.90 6.94
CA MET A 273 -21.49 -5.99 7.52
C MET A 273 -21.58 -5.96 9.05
N LYS A 274 -21.66 -7.15 9.63
CA LYS A 274 -21.75 -7.39 11.06
C LYS A 274 -20.55 -8.21 11.53
N GLY A 275 -19.93 -7.83 12.64
CA GLY A 275 -18.83 -8.56 13.30
C GLY A 275 -17.59 -8.75 12.43
N ASP A 276 -16.89 -9.88 12.62
CA ASP A 276 -15.79 -10.31 11.76
C ASP A 276 -16.22 -11.57 10.99
N PRO A 277 -16.65 -11.43 9.73
CA PRO A 277 -17.12 -12.58 8.96
C PRO A 277 -16.02 -13.58 8.62
N ALA A 278 -14.75 -13.16 8.57
CA ALA A 278 -13.63 -14.05 8.31
C ALA A 278 -13.29 -14.91 9.54
N ALA A 279 -13.26 -14.31 10.73
CA ALA A 279 -13.03 -15.03 11.99
C ALA A 279 -14.30 -15.71 12.54
N GLY A 280 -15.49 -15.31 12.06
CA GLY A 280 -16.78 -15.76 12.56
C GLY A 280 -17.15 -15.16 13.93
N THR A 281 -16.50 -14.10 14.38
CA THR A 281 -16.78 -13.47 15.67
C THR A 281 -17.91 -12.45 15.54
N GLY A 282 -18.89 -12.48 16.44
CA GLY A 282 -20.06 -11.59 16.36
C GLY A 282 -21.16 -12.02 15.39
N LEU A 283 -21.00 -13.15 14.69
CA LEU A 283 -22.05 -13.76 13.85
C LEU A 283 -22.36 -15.20 14.27
N SER A 284 -23.62 -15.62 14.08
CA SER A 284 -23.98 -17.05 14.00
C SER A 284 -23.54 -17.65 12.67
N ALA A 285 -23.48 -18.99 12.59
CA ALA A 285 -23.13 -19.69 11.35
C ALA A 285 -24.06 -19.33 10.18
N SER A 286 -25.36 -19.13 10.43
CA SER A 286 -26.31 -18.71 9.39
C SER A 286 -26.15 -17.26 8.97
N GLU A 287 -25.76 -16.37 9.89
CA GLU A 287 -25.50 -14.96 9.52
C GLU A 287 -24.21 -14.84 8.72
N LYS A 288 -23.18 -15.63 9.04
CA LYS A 288 -21.98 -15.71 8.20
C LYS A 288 -22.31 -16.21 6.79
N ALA A 289 -23.10 -17.28 6.68
CA ALA A 289 -23.53 -17.80 5.38
C ALA A 289 -24.33 -16.73 4.60
N LEU A 290 -25.20 -15.98 5.28
CA LEU A 290 -25.93 -14.87 4.67
C LEU A 290 -24.99 -13.76 4.16
N THR A 291 -23.94 -13.41 4.91
CA THR A 291 -22.91 -12.48 4.43
C THR A 291 -22.19 -13.01 3.19
N ASP A 292 -21.84 -14.30 3.19
CA ASP A 292 -21.22 -14.96 2.03
C ASP A 292 -22.14 -14.89 0.79
N ASP A 293 -23.45 -15.12 0.97
CA ASP A 293 -24.45 -15.04 -0.10
C ASP A 293 -24.63 -13.61 -0.64
N MET A 294 -24.66 -12.60 0.24
CA MET A 294 -24.74 -11.19 -0.18
C MET A 294 -23.50 -10.73 -0.95
N VAL A 295 -22.29 -11.10 -0.51
CA VAL A 295 -21.06 -10.72 -1.21
C VAL A 295 -20.93 -11.45 -2.55
N ALA A 296 -21.46 -12.68 -2.65
CA ALA A 296 -21.48 -13.45 -3.89
C ALA A 296 -22.44 -12.90 -4.95
N LEU A 297 -23.28 -11.90 -4.64
CA LEU A 297 -24.11 -11.23 -5.66
C LEU A 297 -23.26 -10.51 -6.72
N ALA A 298 -22.05 -10.07 -6.35
CA ALA A 298 -21.07 -9.58 -7.31
C ALA A 298 -19.98 -10.64 -7.47
N ASP A 299 -19.79 -11.14 -8.69
CA ASP A 299 -18.76 -12.14 -9.00
C ASP A 299 -17.40 -11.47 -9.27
N GLY A 300 -16.32 -12.24 -9.13
CA GLY A 300 -14.97 -11.83 -9.54
C GLY A 300 -14.46 -10.56 -8.85
N VAL A 301 -13.69 -9.75 -9.59
CA VAL A 301 -13.21 -8.45 -9.13
C VAL A 301 -14.33 -7.42 -9.21
N ALA A 302 -14.79 -6.90 -8.07
CA ALA A 302 -15.90 -5.94 -8.03
C ALA A 302 -15.75 -4.88 -6.93
N PRO A 303 -16.23 -3.65 -7.17
CA PRO A 303 -16.23 -2.59 -6.16
C PRO A 303 -17.29 -2.80 -5.07
N VAL A 304 -16.93 -2.37 -3.86
CA VAL A 304 -17.85 -2.15 -2.74
C VAL A 304 -17.80 -0.67 -2.38
N ILE A 305 -18.84 0.09 -2.69
CA ILE A 305 -18.92 1.52 -2.34
C ILE A 305 -19.45 1.68 -0.90
N GLY A 306 -18.83 2.55 -0.11
CA GLY A 306 -19.23 2.78 1.28
C GLY A 306 -18.05 2.68 2.23
N VAL A 307 -18.23 2.24 3.46
CA VAL A 307 -17.15 2.27 4.48
C VAL A 307 -17.32 1.12 5.47
N TRP A 308 -16.25 0.74 6.17
CA TRP A 308 -16.35 -0.10 7.37
C TRP A 308 -17.03 0.66 8.52
N GLY A 309 -17.49 -0.04 9.56
CA GLY A 309 -18.19 0.58 10.68
C GLY A 309 -19.18 -0.37 11.35
N GLY A 310 -20.00 0.17 12.26
CA GLY A 310 -20.87 -0.64 13.09
C GLY A 310 -20.04 -1.59 13.97
N THR A 311 -20.32 -2.88 13.88
CA THR A 311 -19.53 -3.92 14.57
C THR A 311 -18.37 -4.51 13.74
N THR A 312 -18.17 -4.03 12.50
CA THR A 312 -17.11 -4.48 11.60
C THR A 312 -16.03 -3.41 11.49
N ASP A 313 -14.83 -3.67 12.03
CA ASP A 313 -13.70 -2.75 11.86
C ASP A 313 -13.06 -2.84 10.46
N GLU A 314 -12.17 -1.89 10.16
CA GLU A 314 -11.46 -1.81 8.87
C GLU A 314 -10.65 -3.06 8.55
N ASP A 315 -10.07 -3.69 9.57
CA ASP A 315 -9.25 -4.89 9.41
C ASP A 315 -10.09 -6.08 8.99
N ALA A 316 -11.17 -6.35 9.72
CA ALA A 316 -12.13 -7.40 9.41
C ALA A 316 -12.80 -7.17 8.05
N PHE A 317 -13.14 -5.91 7.74
CA PHE A 317 -13.70 -5.51 6.46
C PHE A 317 -12.75 -5.84 5.29
N GLY A 318 -11.51 -5.37 5.37
CA GLY A 318 -10.48 -5.60 4.34
C GLY A 318 -10.14 -7.08 4.18
N ARG A 319 -9.83 -7.79 5.28
CA ARG A 319 -9.48 -9.23 5.24
C ARG A 319 -10.56 -10.07 4.58
N TYR A 320 -11.83 -9.80 4.91
CA TYR A 320 -12.94 -10.58 4.38
C TYR A 320 -13.21 -10.26 2.90
N LEU A 321 -13.29 -8.98 2.54
CA LEU A 321 -13.64 -8.56 1.19
C LEU A 321 -12.52 -8.83 0.17
N ASN A 322 -11.26 -8.58 0.53
CA ASN A 322 -10.13 -8.81 -0.38
C ASN A 322 -9.94 -10.31 -0.70
N ASP A 323 -10.23 -11.22 0.24
CA ASP A 323 -10.25 -12.67 -0.02
C ASP A 323 -11.32 -13.09 -1.05
N LYS A 324 -12.34 -12.26 -1.26
CA LYS A 324 -13.44 -12.48 -2.23
C LYS A 324 -13.31 -11.64 -3.51
N GLY A 325 -12.13 -11.08 -3.76
CA GLY A 325 -11.89 -10.27 -4.96
C GLY A 325 -12.52 -8.88 -4.89
N LYS A 326 -12.92 -8.40 -3.72
CA LYS A 326 -13.59 -7.09 -3.56
C LYS A 326 -12.61 -6.01 -3.16
N PHE A 327 -12.76 -4.84 -3.75
CA PHE A 327 -12.04 -3.61 -3.40
C PHE A 327 -13.04 -2.53 -3.00
N ALA A 328 -12.66 -1.67 -2.07
CA ALA A 328 -13.55 -0.65 -1.55
C ALA A 328 -13.36 0.71 -2.23
N MET A 329 -14.46 1.43 -2.40
CA MET A 329 -14.44 2.85 -2.68
C MET A 329 -15.03 3.58 -1.49
N VAL A 330 -14.15 4.20 -0.71
CA VAL A 330 -14.57 4.85 0.53
C VAL A 330 -15.25 6.16 0.21
N ALA A 331 -16.58 6.11 0.15
CA ALA A 331 -17.45 7.21 -0.27
C ALA A 331 -18.50 7.56 0.78
N SER A 332 -18.35 7.05 2.01
CA SER A 332 -19.18 7.48 3.12
C SER A 332 -19.06 8.98 3.28
N GLU A 333 -20.19 9.66 3.38
CA GLU A 333 -20.27 11.12 3.53
C GLU A 333 -19.97 11.94 2.26
N SER A 334 -19.83 11.27 1.11
CA SER A 334 -19.78 11.94 -0.20
C SER A 334 -21.18 12.25 -0.72
N PHE A 335 -21.57 13.52 -0.62
CA PHE A 335 -22.87 13.99 -1.13
C PHE A 335 -22.86 14.22 -2.65
N ASN A 336 -24.03 14.02 -3.27
CA ASN A 336 -24.33 14.36 -4.66
C ASN A 336 -23.64 13.49 -5.71
N LEU A 337 -23.17 12.30 -5.35
CA LEU A 337 -22.53 11.38 -6.30
C LEU A 337 -23.45 11.00 -7.46
N SER A 338 -24.78 10.91 -7.26
CA SER A 338 -25.74 10.67 -8.35
C SER A 338 -25.76 11.78 -9.40
N TRP A 339 -25.41 13.01 -8.99
CA TRP A 339 -25.33 14.16 -9.89
C TRP A 339 -23.95 14.28 -10.52
N ILE A 340 -22.92 14.23 -9.68
CA ILE A 340 -21.54 14.48 -10.08
C ILE A 340 -21.05 13.40 -11.06
N SER A 341 -21.34 12.12 -10.80
CA SER A 341 -20.97 11.03 -11.70
C SER A 341 -21.62 11.11 -13.09
N GLY A 342 -22.66 11.93 -13.28
CA GLY A 342 -23.23 12.22 -14.59
C GLY A 342 -22.35 13.12 -15.48
N LEU A 343 -21.40 13.87 -14.91
CA LEU A 343 -20.49 14.73 -15.68
C LEU A 343 -19.51 13.92 -16.53
N PRO A 344 -19.09 14.39 -17.72
CA PRO A 344 -18.06 13.71 -18.50
C PRO A 344 -16.80 13.39 -17.68
N MET A 345 -16.24 12.18 -17.86
CA MET A 345 -15.00 11.79 -17.20
C MET A 345 -13.87 12.74 -17.59
N VAL A 346 -12.99 13.00 -16.64
CA VAL A 346 -11.84 13.88 -16.86
C VAL A 346 -10.61 13.03 -17.10
N ARG A 347 -9.80 13.38 -18.10
CA ARG A 347 -8.50 12.74 -18.31
C ARG A 347 -7.38 13.73 -18.04
N PRO A 348 -6.60 13.57 -16.95
CA PRO A 348 -5.48 14.43 -16.66
C PRO A 348 -4.44 14.45 -17.81
N SER A 349 -3.82 15.61 -18.04
CA SER A 349 -2.75 15.76 -19.02
C SER A 349 -1.41 15.20 -18.53
N ALA A 350 -1.22 15.12 -17.22
CA ALA A 350 -0.10 14.46 -16.55
C ALA A 350 -0.42 14.32 -15.05
N SER A 351 0.21 13.36 -14.40
CA SER A 351 0.16 13.17 -12.95
C SER A 351 1.21 13.97 -12.19
N GLU A 352 2.28 14.39 -12.88
CA GLU A 352 3.37 15.20 -12.34
C GLU A 352 4.05 16.02 -13.45
N ASN A 353 4.93 16.95 -13.05
CA ASN A 353 5.81 17.70 -13.96
C ASN A 353 7.27 17.47 -13.53
N PRO A 354 7.83 16.27 -13.79
CA PRO A 354 9.12 15.89 -13.23
C PRO A 354 10.23 16.72 -13.85
N ARG A 355 11.21 17.10 -13.01
CA ARG A 355 12.48 17.67 -13.45
C ARG A 355 13.38 16.55 -13.96
N THR A 356 14.26 16.87 -14.89
CA THR A 356 15.36 15.97 -15.25
C THR A 356 16.49 16.16 -14.25
N LEU A 357 16.58 15.25 -13.27
CA LEU A 357 17.61 15.26 -12.24
C LEU A 357 18.69 14.21 -12.56
N VAL A 358 19.95 14.52 -12.21
CA VAL A 358 21.08 13.60 -12.30
C VAL A 358 21.41 13.12 -10.89
N PHE A 359 21.57 11.81 -10.74
CA PHE A 359 21.96 11.21 -9.48
C PHE A 359 23.33 11.73 -9.00
N ASP A 360 23.42 12.10 -7.73
CA ASP A 360 24.60 12.59 -7.04
C ASP A 360 24.77 11.81 -5.72
N PRO A 361 25.84 11.00 -5.58
CA PRO A 361 26.04 10.15 -4.40
C PRO A 361 26.30 10.93 -3.11
N THR A 362 26.52 12.25 -3.20
CA THR A 362 26.70 13.12 -2.02
C THR A 362 25.39 13.68 -1.45
N LYS A 363 24.25 13.37 -2.09
CA LYS A 363 22.93 13.91 -1.74
C LYS A 363 22.07 12.90 -0.99
N VAL A 364 21.12 13.47 -0.25
CA VAL A 364 20.00 12.73 0.35
C VAL A 364 18.74 13.14 -0.40
N TYR A 365 18.01 12.18 -0.93
CA TYR A 365 16.79 12.44 -1.69
C TYR A 365 15.58 12.14 -0.82
N ILE A 366 14.63 13.08 -0.74
CA ILE A 366 13.44 12.95 0.11
C ILE A 366 12.18 13.31 -0.67
N SER A 367 11.14 12.48 -0.55
CA SER A 367 9.81 12.73 -1.12
C SER A 367 8.77 12.74 -0.01
N PHE A 368 7.74 13.56 -0.19
CA PHE A 368 6.59 13.63 0.72
C PHE A 368 5.31 13.33 -0.04
N THR A 369 4.43 12.53 0.55
CA THR A 369 3.09 12.27 0.02
C THR A 369 2.05 12.49 1.11
N GLU A 370 1.06 13.34 0.86
CA GLU A 370 -0.16 13.37 1.68
C GLU A 370 -1.01 12.12 1.40
N THR A 371 -1.46 11.45 2.46
CA THR A 371 -2.11 10.13 2.44
C THR A 371 -3.63 10.25 2.54
N ASP A 372 -4.35 9.12 2.56
CA ASP A 372 -5.82 9.05 2.66
C ASP A 372 -6.55 9.48 1.36
N GLY A 373 -5.85 9.52 0.22
CA GLY A 373 -6.46 9.85 -1.08
C GLY A 373 -7.35 8.75 -1.67
N ASP A 374 -7.37 7.57 -1.05
CA ASP A 374 -8.23 6.42 -1.39
C ASP A 374 -9.69 6.62 -0.95
N THR A 375 -9.92 7.50 0.02
CA THR A 375 -11.25 7.88 0.51
C THR A 375 -11.68 9.21 -0.07
N LEU A 376 -12.85 9.26 -0.72
CA LEU A 376 -13.40 10.49 -1.30
C LEU A 376 -13.61 11.61 -0.28
N LEU A 377 -13.70 11.28 1.01
CA LEU A 377 -13.79 12.25 2.09
C LEU A 377 -12.62 13.26 2.02
N PHE A 378 -11.40 12.81 1.73
CA PHE A 378 -10.23 13.68 1.72
C PHE A 378 -10.18 14.56 0.46
N PRO A 379 -10.20 14.02 -0.77
CA PRO A 379 -10.26 14.82 -1.99
C PRO A 379 -11.48 15.75 -2.08
N GLN A 380 -12.62 15.38 -1.48
CA GLN A 380 -13.80 16.25 -1.50
C GLN A 380 -13.79 17.32 -0.41
N LEU A 381 -13.23 17.04 0.78
CA LEU A 381 -13.46 17.91 1.95
C LEU A 381 -12.18 18.49 2.52
N LYS A 382 -11.18 17.65 2.80
CA LYS A 382 -9.95 18.07 3.49
C LYS A 382 -8.91 18.64 2.53
N PHE A 383 -8.47 17.86 1.56
CA PHE A 383 -7.42 18.25 0.64
C PHE A 383 -7.64 19.61 -0.03
N PRO A 384 -8.85 20.02 -0.47
CA PRO A 384 -9.00 21.32 -1.13
C PRO A 384 -8.65 22.52 -0.26
N THR A 385 -8.66 22.39 1.08
CA THR A 385 -8.23 23.48 1.98
C THR A 385 -6.71 23.63 1.97
N TRP A 386 -5.97 22.53 2.12
CA TRP A 386 -4.51 22.51 2.09
C TRP A 386 -3.96 22.76 0.68
N PHE A 387 -4.63 22.23 -0.34
CA PHE A 387 -4.35 22.51 -1.75
C PHE A 387 -4.65 23.96 -2.13
N GLY A 388 -5.33 24.73 -1.28
CA GLY A 388 -5.54 26.17 -1.45
C GLY A 388 -4.43 27.05 -0.85
N LEU A 389 -3.51 26.47 -0.07
CA LEU A 389 -2.42 27.21 0.58
C LEU A 389 -1.37 27.64 -0.43
N ALA A 390 -0.79 28.84 -0.23
CA ALA A 390 0.08 29.47 -1.22
C ALA A 390 1.48 28.82 -1.29
N ASP A 391 1.94 28.26 -0.18
CA ASP A 391 3.26 27.63 0.02
C ASP A 391 3.33 26.20 -0.54
N ARG A 392 2.18 25.60 -0.91
CA ARG A 392 2.13 24.26 -1.51
C ARG A 392 2.97 24.11 -2.79
N GLU A 393 3.29 25.22 -3.45
CA GLU A 393 4.09 25.23 -4.68
C GLU A 393 5.57 25.54 -4.42
N ASP A 394 5.98 25.79 -3.17
CA ASP A 394 7.39 26.04 -2.84
C ASP A 394 8.24 24.77 -3.02
N TYR A 395 7.62 23.60 -2.84
CA TYR A 395 8.26 22.29 -2.98
C TYR A 395 7.41 21.29 -3.79
N PRO A 396 8.04 20.29 -4.45
CA PRO A 396 7.34 19.28 -5.25
C PRO A 396 6.71 18.20 -4.35
N ILE A 397 5.60 18.52 -3.70
CA ILE A 397 4.87 17.62 -2.79
C ILE A 397 3.92 16.71 -3.59
N ALA A 398 3.75 15.46 -3.15
CA ALA A 398 2.83 14.51 -3.73
C ALA A 398 1.53 14.37 -2.92
N TRP A 399 0.47 13.96 -3.60
CA TRP A 399 -0.84 13.69 -3.00
C TRP A 399 -1.34 12.36 -3.51
N GLU A 400 -1.83 11.51 -2.61
CA GLU A 400 -2.62 10.37 -3.03
C GLU A 400 -3.93 10.83 -3.65
N LEU A 401 -4.32 10.21 -4.76
CA LEU A 401 -5.67 10.33 -5.30
C LEU A 401 -6.06 8.96 -5.84
N THR A 402 -7.26 8.51 -5.49
CA THR A 402 -7.81 7.28 -6.07
C THR A 402 -7.95 7.43 -7.59
N PRO A 403 -7.49 6.45 -8.41
CA PRO A 403 -7.58 6.53 -9.86
C PRO A 403 -9.02 6.67 -10.40
N THR A 404 -10.00 6.22 -9.62
CA THR A 404 -11.43 6.27 -9.96
C THR A 404 -12.05 7.63 -9.68
N LEU A 405 -11.31 8.58 -9.09
CA LEU A 405 -11.79 9.94 -8.82
C LEU A 405 -12.30 10.59 -10.11
N GLN A 406 -11.58 10.41 -11.22
CA GLN A 406 -11.94 10.99 -12.51
C GLN A 406 -13.24 10.45 -13.12
N GLU A 407 -13.71 9.33 -12.61
CA GLU A 407 -14.94 8.66 -13.02
C GLU A 407 -16.10 9.00 -12.07
N LEU A 408 -15.90 8.76 -10.78
CA LEU A 408 -16.94 8.88 -9.76
C LEU A 408 -17.18 10.33 -9.33
N ASP A 409 -16.12 11.15 -9.31
CA ASP A 409 -16.19 12.59 -9.07
C ASP A 409 -15.36 13.40 -10.09
N PRO A 410 -15.84 13.50 -11.35
CA PRO A 410 -15.14 14.27 -12.38
C PRO A 410 -15.02 15.77 -12.05
N LEU A 411 -15.84 16.29 -11.12
CA LEU A 411 -15.76 17.69 -10.67
C LEU A 411 -14.48 17.91 -9.83
N ALA A 412 -14.24 17.06 -8.84
CA ALA A 412 -12.99 17.07 -8.07
C ALA A 412 -11.80 16.70 -8.97
N GLY A 413 -11.97 15.71 -9.85
CA GLY A 413 -10.98 15.33 -10.84
C GLY A 413 -10.49 16.49 -11.72
N ALA A 414 -11.42 17.29 -12.26
CA ALA A 414 -11.12 18.51 -13.00
C ALA A 414 -10.37 19.55 -12.16
N PHE A 415 -10.78 19.74 -10.90
CA PHE A 415 -10.13 20.67 -9.98
C PHE A 415 -8.66 20.31 -9.76
N TYR A 416 -8.37 19.07 -9.37
CA TYR A 416 -6.98 18.63 -9.16
C TYR A 416 -6.16 18.68 -10.45
N SER A 417 -6.74 18.27 -11.59
CA SER A 417 -6.03 18.37 -12.86
C SER A 417 -5.70 19.82 -13.26
N ALA A 418 -6.56 20.79 -12.93
CA ALA A 418 -6.37 22.20 -13.29
C ALA A 418 -5.39 22.91 -12.34
N GLU A 419 -5.45 22.58 -11.05
CA GLU A 419 -4.72 23.29 -10.00
C GLU A 419 -3.36 22.64 -9.65
N ARG A 420 -3.02 21.49 -10.25
CA ARG A 420 -1.84 20.68 -9.91
C ARG A 420 -0.56 21.47 -9.64
N GLY A 421 -0.21 22.43 -10.50
CA GLY A 421 1.01 23.22 -10.38
C GLY A 421 2.27 22.34 -10.40
N LEU A 422 3.11 22.48 -9.36
CA LEU A 422 4.30 21.65 -9.14
C LEU A 422 4.03 20.35 -8.36
N ASN A 423 2.79 20.14 -7.88
CA ASN A 423 2.45 18.91 -7.17
C ASN A 423 2.44 17.69 -8.11
N SER A 424 2.55 16.52 -7.50
CA SER A 424 2.46 15.22 -8.14
C SER A 424 1.35 14.37 -7.53
N TYR A 425 0.86 13.38 -8.27
CA TYR A 425 -0.16 12.45 -7.80
C TYR A 425 0.35 11.01 -7.77
N VAL A 426 0.05 10.32 -6.67
CA VAL A 426 0.38 8.91 -6.42
C VAL A 426 -0.91 8.10 -6.43
N THR A 427 -0.88 6.92 -7.05
CA THR A 427 -1.99 5.96 -6.94
C THR A 427 -2.14 5.55 -5.47
N SER A 428 -3.31 5.85 -4.90
CA SER A 428 -3.59 5.64 -3.48
C SER A 428 -3.58 4.15 -3.08
N VAL A 429 -3.57 3.91 -1.76
CA VAL A 429 -3.62 2.55 -1.21
C VAL A 429 -4.93 1.82 -1.58
N THR A 430 -4.94 0.67 -2.25
CA THR A 430 -3.80 0.11 -3.00
C THR A 430 -4.26 -0.25 -4.41
N GLY A 431 -4.06 0.68 -5.35
CA GLY A 431 -4.38 0.49 -6.77
C GLY A 431 -5.70 1.15 -7.16
N LEU A 432 -6.58 0.41 -7.85
CA LEU A 432 -7.86 0.91 -8.35
C LEU A 432 -8.79 1.45 -7.26
N GLY A 433 -8.75 0.84 -6.07
CA GLY A 433 -9.44 1.32 -4.88
C GLY A 433 -8.82 0.74 -3.61
N TYR A 434 -9.45 0.99 -2.47
CA TYR A 434 -8.91 0.56 -1.19
C TYR A 434 -8.94 -0.97 -1.06
N ILE A 435 -7.75 -1.55 -0.93
CA ILE A 435 -7.53 -2.92 -0.46
C ILE A 435 -6.49 -2.85 0.65
N LYS A 436 -6.76 -3.56 1.74
CA LYS A 436 -5.84 -3.64 2.88
C LYS A 436 -4.83 -4.77 2.68
N TYR A 437 -5.30 -5.89 2.11
CA TYR A 437 -4.49 -7.07 1.85
C TYR A 437 -4.38 -7.33 0.34
N PRO A 438 -3.23 -7.81 -0.15
CA PRO A 438 -3.07 -8.18 -1.54
C PRO A 438 -4.13 -9.18 -2.00
N MET A 439 -4.67 -8.96 -3.19
CA MET A 439 -5.64 -9.87 -3.80
C MET A 439 -5.05 -11.29 -3.92
N PRO A 440 -5.82 -12.33 -3.57
CA PRO A 440 -5.37 -13.71 -3.72
C PRO A 440 -5.27 -14.07 -5.20
N ALA A 441 -4.50 -15.12 -5.50
CA ALA A 441 -4.17 -15.52 -6.88
C ALA A 441 -5.37 -15.60 -7.85
N PRO A 442 -6.58 -16.07 -7.46
CA PRO A 442 -7.73 -16.13 -8.37
C PRO A 442 -8.23 -14.78 -8.91
N TYR A 443 -7.95 -13.67 -8.20
CA TYR A 443 -8.47 -12.33 -8.55
C TYR A 443 -7.37 -11.32 -8.88
N ARG A 444 -6.10 -11.67 -8.59
CA ARG A 444 -4.98 -10.74 -8.63
C ARG A 444 -4.74 -10.19 -10.04
N ASP A 445 -4.70 -11.06 -11.05
CA ASP A 445 -4.36 -10.66 -12.41
C ASP A 445 -5.44 -9.73 -13.00
N ASP A 446 -6.73 -10.04 -12.75
CA ASP A 446 -7.85 -9.18 -13.15
C ASP A 446 -7.80 -7.83 -12.44
N TYR A 447 -7.52 -7.80 -11.13
CA TYR A 447 -7.39 -6.55 -10.37
C TYR A 447 -6.18 -5.72 -10.83
N PHE A 448 -5.07 -6.38 -11.16
CA PHE A 448 -3.86 -5.73 -11.68
C PHE A 448 -4.09 -5.15 -13.06
N ALA A 449 -4.80 -5.87 -13.95
CA ALA A 449 -5.17 -5.35 -15.27
C ALA A 449 -6.06 -4.10 -15.16
N LEU A 450 -7.06 -4.14 -14.27
CA LEU A 450 -7.94 -3.00 -14.05
C LEU A 450 -7.21 -1.79 -13.43
N THR A 451 -6.27 -2.07 -12.52
CA THR A 451 -5.39 -1.03 -11.96
C THR A 451 -4.49 -0.41 -13.04
N ASP A 452 -3.91 -1.23 -13.92
CA ASP A 452 -3.06 -0.79 -15.06
C ASP A 452 -3.83 0.16 -15.97
N ASP A 453 -5.05 -0.22 -16.37
CA ASP A 453 -5.91 0.58 -17.24
C ASP A 453 -6.19 1.97 -16.66
N TYR A 454 -6.53 2.04 -15.36
CA TYR A 454 -6.80 3.31 -14.70
C TYR A 454 -5.53 4.13 -14.47
N MET A 455 -4.39 3.50 -14.17
CA MET A 455 -3.11 4.22 -14.09
C MET A 455 -2.73 4.80 -15.46
N ILE A 456 -2.92 4.08 -16.56
CA ILE A 456 -2.70 4.57 -17.94
C ILE A 456 -3.66 5.72 -18.28
N TYR A 457 -4.93 5.61 -17.88
CA TYR A 457 -5.92 6.65 -18.09
C TYR A 457 -5.51 7.95 -17.38
N ASN A 458 -5.13 7.84 -16.10
CA ASN A 458 -4.71 8.94 -15.23
C ASN A 458 -3.28 9.43 -15.45
N ARG A 459 -2.46 8.67 -16.19
CA ARG A 459 -1.02 8.86 -16.37
C ARG A 459 -0.24 8.77 -15.05
N TYR A 460 -0.72 7.96 -14.11
CA TYR A 460 -0.03 7.70 -12.84
C TYR A 460 1.18 6.81 -13.08
N ARG A 461 2.28 7.12 -12.40
CA ARG A 461 3.56 6.39 -12.50
C ARG A 461 3.83 5.54 -11.26
N THR A 462 3.25 5.90 -10.13
CA THR A 462 3.60 5.36 -8.82
C THR A 462 2.38 4.79 -8.11
N LEU A 463 2.62 3.80 -7.25
CA LEU A 463 1.59 3.14 -6.47
C LEU A 463 2.02 2.99 -5.01
N ARG A 464 1.11 3.27 -4.08
CA ARG A 464 1.33 3.04 -2.64
C ARG A 464 0.58 1.80 -2.16
N THR A 465 1.16 1.06 -1.22
CA THR A 465 0.51 -0.09 -0.53
C THR A 465 0.22 0.21 0.93
N MET A 466 -0.76 -0.48 1.52
CA MET A 466 -1.06 -0.33 2.96
C MET A 466 0.08 -0.78 3.87
N ASN A 467 0.61 -1.98 3.66
CA ASN A 467 1.57 -2.61 4.58
C ASN A 467 3.01 -2.11 4.34
N TYR A 468 3.78 -2.01 5.42
CA TYR A 468 5.20 -1.65 5.45
C TYR A 468 6.10 -2.86 5.18
N ASP A 469 5.76 -3.65 4.16
CA ASP A 469 6.52 -4.84 3.82
C ASP A 469 6.90 -4.83 2.34
N ARG A 470 8.20 -4.94 2.06
CA ARG A 470 8.73 -5.09 0.71
C ARG A 470 8.24 -6.38 0.03
N PHE A 471 7.92 -7.43 0.77
CA PHE A 471 7.39 -8.68 0.21
C PHE A 471 5.95 -8.55 -0.28
N ASP A 472 5.13 -7.74 0.40
CA ASP A 472 3.79 -7.40 -0.10
C ASP A 472 3.89 -6.44 -1.29
N ALA A 473 4.77 -5.44 -1.20
CA ALA A 473 4.94 -4.42 -2.23
C ALA A 473 5.47 -4.98 -3.56
N LYS A 474 6.37 -5.97 -3.53
CA LYS A 474 6.99 -6.52 -4.75
C LYS A 474 5.98 -7.10 -5.75
N ALA A 475 4.83 -7.58 -5.27
CA ALA A 475 3.80 -8.12 -6.14
C ALA A 475 3.25 -7.07 -7.13
N TYR A 476 3.14 -5.82 -6.70
CA TYR A 476 2.56 -4.73 -7.51
C TYR A 476 3.49 -4.23 -8.61
N THR A 477 4.79 -4.56 -8.58
CA THR A 477 5.69 -4.24 -9.71
C THR A 477 5.34 -5.02 -10.98
N ALA A 478 4.52 -6.08 -10.85
CA ALA A 478 3.96 -6.83 -11.97
C ALA A 478 3.02 -5.99 -12.85
N ILE A 479 2.40 -4.94 -12.31
CA ILE A 479 1.50 -4.05 -13.06
C ILE A 479 2.35 -3.26 -14.06
N PRO A 480 2.10 -3.37 -15.38
CA PRO A 480 2.97 -2.76 -16.40
C PRO A 480 3.23 -1.27 -16.22
N SER A 481 2.20 -0.47 -15.95
CA SER A 481 2.25 0.99 -15.81
C SER A 481 2.87 1.48 -14.50
N VAL A 482 3.02 0.61 -13.50
CA VAL A 482 3.72 0.97 -12.25
C VAL A 482 5.20 1.09 -12.54
N GLU A 483 5.78 2.26 -12.34
CA GLU A 483 7.22 2.49 -12.48
C GLU A 483 7.96 2.32 -11.15
N GLY A 484 7.27 2.47 -10.01
CA GLY A 484 7.80 2.16 -8.68
C GLY A 484 6.70 2.09 -7.61
N VAL A 485 6.99 1.36 -6.52
CA VAL A 485 6.05 1.07 -5.43
C VAL A 485 6.52 1.67 -4.12
N PHE A 486 5.63 2.35 -3.41
CA PHE A 486 5.87 2.92 -2.09
C PHE A 486 5.14 2.09 -1.04
N ALA A 487 5.87 1.29 -0.28
CA ALA A 487 5.34 0.37 0.71
C ALA A 487 5.02 1.10 2.02
N GLY A 488 3.79 0.97 2.50
CA GLY A 488 3.36 1.50 3.80
C GLY A 488 2.56 2.79 3.69
N TYR A 489 1.59 2.96 4.60
CA TYR A 489 0.65 4.07 4.60
C TYR A 489 1.29 5.43 4.91
N GLY A 490 2.11 5.53 5.95
CA GLY A 490 2.71 6.80 6.45
C GLY A 490 2.57 7.05 7.96
N GLY A 491 1.84 6.20 8.69
CA GLY A 491 1.84 6.13 10.16
C GLY A 491 3.11 5.51 10.78
N LEU A 492 3.15 5.47 12.11
CA LEU A 492 4.22 4.79 12.87
C LEU A 492 4.00 3.28 12.83
N ASP A 493 4.94 2.54 12.26
CA ASP A 493 4.97 1.08 12.29
C ASP A 493 6.25 0.61 13.01
N ALA A 494 6.12 -0.39 13.88
CA ALA A 494 7.24 -0.95 14.64
C ALA A 494 8.06 -1.98 13.85
N GLY A 495 7.52 -2.51 12.73
CA GLY A 495 8.17 -3.50 11.88
C GLY A 495 9.05 -2.93 10.77
N ARG A 496 8.99 -1.62 10.53
CA ARG A 496 9.82 -0.95 9.51
C ARG A 496 11.26 -0.72 10.01
N PRO A 497 12.26 -0.65 9.12
CA PRO A 497 13.63 -0.31 9.50
C PRO A 497 13.77 1.08 10.11
N ASP A 498 14.67 1.23 11.09
CA ASP A 498 15.03 2.52 11.66
C ASP A 498 15.65 3.45 10.62
N VAL A 499 15.61 4.77 10.86
CA VAL A 499 16.18 5.79 9.96
C VAL A 499 17.68 5.57 9.70
N ALA A 500 18.43 5.12 10.71
CA ALA A 500 19.86 4.80 10.58
C ALA A 500 20.13 3.63 9.60
N SER A 501 19.14 2.76 9.38
CA SER A 501 19.21 1.63 8.45
C SER A 501 18.55 1.95 7.10
N ASN A 502 18.68 3.19 6.61
CA ASN A 502 18.02 3.67 5.39
C ASN A 502 18.22 2.75 4.17
N LYS A 503 19.40 2.14 4.03
CA LYS A 503 19.71 1.15 2.99
C LYS A 503 18.68 0.02 2.89
N GLU A 504 18.12 -0.41 4.03
CA GLU A 504 17.10 -1.47 4.10
C GLU A 504 15.68 -0.99 3.79
N THR A 505 15.52 0.21 3.20
CA THR A 505 14.21 0.75 2.84
C THR A 505 14.00 0.90 1.34
N HIS A 506 14.98 0.56 0.50
CA HIS A 506 14.83 0.72 -0.94
C HIS A 506 15.47 -0.44 -1.72
N PHE A 507 14.73 -0.96 -2.69
CA PHE A 507 15.01 -2.23 -3.36
C PHE A 507 14.68 -2.16 -4.84
N MET A 508 15.34 -2.98 -5.66
CA MET A 508 14.93 -3.25 -7.04
C MET A 508 14.20 -4.59 -7.14
N TYR A 509 13.12 -4.63 -7.92
CA TYR A 509 12.46 -5.89 -8.27
C TYR A 509 11.77 -5.78 -9.63
N ARG A 510 12.06 -6.71 -10.55
CA ARG A 510 11.59 -6.65 -11.96
C ARG A 510 11.93 -5.32 -12.65
N GLY A 511 13.12 -4.78 -12.35
CA GLY A 511 13.59 -3.50 -12.89
C GLY A 511 12.87 -2.27 -12.34
N LYS A 512 12.04 -2.41 -11.29
CA LYS A 512 11.25 -1.32 -10.71
C LYS A 512 11.66 -1.08 -9.25
N PRO A 513 11.81 0.18 -8.81
CA PRO A 513 12.10 0.51 -7.42
C PRO A 513 10.94 0.22 -6.48
N ILE A 514 11.27 -0.19 -5.26
CA ILE A 514 10.36 -0.30 -4.12
C ILE A 514 10.96 0.50 -2.97
N PHE A 515 10.17 1.37 -2.33
CA PHE A 515 10.58 2.16 -1.17
C PHE A 515 9.67 1.91 0.03
N ILE A 516 10.22 1.63 1.21
CA ILE A 516 9.48 1.61 2.47
C ILE A 516 9.26 3.06 2.92
N THR A 517 8.05 3.34 3.37
CA THR A 517 7.60 4.68 3.75
C THR A 517 7.89 4.96 5.22
N TYR A 518 8.53 6.10 5.49
CA TYR A 518 8.66 6.67 6.82
C TYR A 518 7.45 7.57 7.16
N SER A 519 7.28 7.84 8.45
CA SER A 519 6.25 8.75 8.93
C SER A 519 6.85 10.14 9.00
N TYR A 520 6.03 11.16 8.78
CA TYR A 520 6.43 12.55 9.07
C TYR A 520 6.99 12.71 10.50
N PHE A 521 6.49 11.91 11.45
CA PHE A 521 6.96 11.95 12.84
C PHE A 521 8.40 11.43 13.04
N ASP A 522 9.02 10.82 12.03
CA ASP A 522 10.45 10.47 12.04
C ASP A 522 11.34 11.63 11.60
N GLY A 523 10.75 12.78 11.28
CA GLY A 523 11.44 13.89 10.63
C GLY A 523 12.67 14.39 11.40
N ALA A 524 12.68 14.30 12.73
CA ALA A 524 13.84 14.67 13.54
C ALA A 524 15.04 13.74 13.30
N ASP A 525 14.81 12.44 13.25
CA ASP A 525 15.85 11.44 12.99
C ASP A 525 16.31 11.53 11.54
N ILE A 526 15.38 11.74 10.59
CA ILE A 526 15.70 11.93 9.17
C ILE A 526 16.60 13.16 8.98
N ALA A 527 16.26 14.29 9.59
CA ALA A 527 17.06 15.52 9.49
C ALA A 527 18.45 15.37 10.16
N ALA A 528 18.60 14.44 11.10
CA ALA A 528 19.84 14.12 11.77
C ALA A 528 20.64 12.98 11.10
N TYR A 529 20.14 12.40 10.01
CA TYR A 529 20.77 11.27 9.34
C TYR A 529 22.21 11.59 8.90
N ASP A 530 23.15 10.77 9.35
CA ASP A 530 24.59 10.89 9.12
C ASP A 530 25.22 9.61 8.53
N GLY A 531 24.40 8.66 8.07
CA GLY A 531 24.86 7.42 7.45
C GLY A 531 25.53 7.63 6.08
N ASP A 532 26.24 6.61 5.60
CA ASP A 532 26.96 6.65 4.32
C ASP A 532 25.97 6.82 3.14
N GLY A 533 26.28 7.76 2.23
CA GLY A 533 25.38 8.18 1.14
C GLY A 533 25.50 7.36 -0.15
N PRO A 534 24.55 7.51 -1.11
CA PRO A 534 23.31 8.31 -1.03
C PRO A 534 22.27 7.68 -0.10
N ALA A 535 21.27 8.47 0.32
CA ALA A 535 20.11 7.99 1.06
C ALA A 535 18.80 8.42 0.38
N PHE A 536 17.77 7.59 0.52
CA PHE A 536 16.45 7.79 -0.09
C PHE A 536 15.36 7.69 0.98
N PHE A 537 14.62 8.76 1.21
CA PHE A 537 13.56 8.84 2.21
C PHE A 537 12.21 9.12 1.54
N ASN A 538 11.33 8.13 1.47
CA ASN A 538 9.93 8.37 1.17
C ASN A 538 9.14 8.59 2.46
N VAL A 539 8.43 9.70 2.58
CA VAL A 539 7.71 10.09 3.80
C VAL A 539 6.22 10.25 3.53
N GLY A 540 5.40 9.54 4.31
CA GLY A 540 3.96 9.77 4.37
C GLY A 540 3.65 10.90 5.34
N ALA A 541 2.99 11.94 4.85
CA ALA A 541 2.68 13.17 5.57
C ALA A 541 1.26 13.15 6.15
N GLN A 542 0.86 12.04 6.78
CA GLN A 542 -0.51 11.84 7.26
C GLN A 542 -0.98 12.98 8.17
N TYR A 543 -2.01 13.71 7.72
CA TYR A 543 -2.63 14.81 8.45
C TYR A 543 -1.66 15.96 8.73
N ILE A 544 -0.77 16.26 7.80
CA ILE A 544 0.19 17.36 7.90
C ILE A 544 -0.13 18.41 6.83
N ASN A 545 -0.69 19.54 7.26
CA ASN A 545 -0.90 20.66 6.33
C ASN A 545 0.42 21.15 5.71
N THR A 546 0.33 21.83 4.56
CA THR A 546 1.51 22.22 3.80
C THR A 546 2.42 23.19 4.55
N GLU A 547 1.90 24.08 5.40
CA GLU A 547 2.71 25.03 6.19
C GLU A 547 3.67 24.32 7.15
N LEU A 548 3.19 23.28 7.86
CA LEU A 548 4.05 22.49 8.73
C LEU A 548 5.12 21.73 7.95
N LEU A 549 4.74 21.23 6.78
CA LEU A 549 5.65 20.49 5.91
C LEU A 549 6.72 21.41 5.28
N THR A 550 6.35 22.60 4.83
CA THR A 550 7.29 23.59 4.29
C THR A 550 8.25 24.08 5.36
N ASP A 551 7.77 24.36 6.58
CA ASP A 551 8.62 24.68 7.74
C ASP A 551 9.64 23.56 8.04
N TYR A 552 9.23 22.29 7.97
CA TYR A 552 10.15 21.17 8.14
C TYR A 552 11.22 21.14 7.04
N ILE A 553 10.80 21.25 5.79
CA ILE A 553 11.70 21.20 4.62
C ILE A 553 12.73 22.34 4.66
N ASP A 554 12.30 23.55 5.04
CA ASP A 554 13.18 24.73 5.15
C ASP A 554 14.31 24.55 6.18
N ASN A 555 14.14 23.63 7.13
CA ASN A 555 15.12 23.32 8.17
C ASN A 555 15.97 22.07 7.85
N LEU A 556 15.77 21.40 6.71
CA LEU A 556 16.60 20.27 6.31
C LEU A 556 18.04 20.69 6.00
N PRO A 557 19.05 19.83 6.27
CA PRO A 557 20.43 20.08 5.88
C PRO A 557 20.59 20.31 4.36
N GLY A 558 21.54 21.16 3.95
CA GLY A 558 21.68 21.59 2.54
C GLY A 558 22.11 20.51 1.53
N ASN A 559 22.41 19.29 1.98
CA ASN A 559 22.61 18.12 1.12
C ASN A 559 21.31 17.37 0.79
N PHE A 560 20.18 17.72 1.43
CA PHE A 560 18.87 17.19 1.08
C PHE A 560 18.36 17.80 -0.22
N VAL A 561 17.69 16.97 -1.03
CA VAL A 561 17.02 17.37 -2.26
C VAL A 561 15.59 16.84 -2.19
N VAL A 562 14.62 17.76 -2.09
CA VAL A 562 13.20 17.40 -2.14
C VAL A 562 12.82 17.08 -3.58
N VAL A 563 12.18 15.93 -3.77
CA VAL A 563 11.79 15.37 -5.07
C VAL A 563 10.35 14.84 -5.06
N THR A 564 9.72 14.78 -6.22
CA THR A 564 8.48 14.00 -6.36
C THR A 564 8.80 12.50 -6.19
N PRO A 565 7.82 11.66 -5.84
CA PRO A 565 7.95 10.21 -5.88
C PRO A 565 8.42 9.67 -7.25
N GLY A 566 7.97 10.27 -8.36
CA GLY A 566 8.43 9.91 -9.71
C GLY A 566 9.89 10.27 -9.96
N GLU A 567 10.32 11.46 -9.55
CA GLU A 567 11.73 11.87 -9.61
C GLU A 567 12.63 10.98 -8.72
N MET A 568 12.11 10.52 -7.56
CA MET A 568 12.82 9.58 -6.69
C MET A 568 13.06 8.24 -7.40
N ILE A 569 12.05 7.72 -8.12
CA ILE A 569 12.20 6.52 -8.96
C ILE A 569 13.29 6.74 -10.01
N ASP A 570 13.23 7.86 -10.74
CA ASP A 570 14.20 8.16 -11.80
C ASP A 570 15.64 8.25 -11.27
N LEU A 571 15.82 8.82 -10.08
CA LEU A 571 17.12 8.92 -9.40
C LEU A 571 17.59 7.56 -8.88
N TYR A 572 16.69 6.74 -8.35
CA TYR A 572 17.05 5.42 -7.85
C TYR A 572 17.39 4.44 -8.97
N VAL A 573 16.73 4.56 -10.13
CA VAL A 573 17.13 3.81 -11.34
C VAL A 573 18.55 4.17 -11.75
N GLN A 574 18.92 5.46 -11.77
CA GLN A 574 20.30 5.89 -12.05
C GLN A 574 21.29 5.36 -11.00
N TYR A 575 20.92 5.38 -9.71
CA TYR A 575 21.71 4.77 -8.65
C TYR A 575 21.90 3.26 -8.89
N ALA A 576 20.82 2.55 -9.22
CA ALA A 576 20.84 1.11 -9.43
C ALA A 576 21.70 0.74 -10.64
N GLU A 577 21.63 1.50 -11.74
CA GLU A 577 22.53 1.34 -12.89
C GLU A 577 24.00 1.53 -12.49
N ALA A 578 24.31 2.53 -11.65
CA ALA A 578 25.68 2.77 -11.19
C ALA A 578 26.18 1.75 -10.16
N LYS A 579 25.28 1.12 -9.39
CA LYS A 579 25.60 0.21 -8.29
C LYS A 579 25.64 -1.27 -8.71
N PHE A 580 24.74 -1.67 -9.61
CA PHE A 580 24.48 -3.08 -9.94
C PHE A 580 24.82 -3.45 -11.39
N ALA A 581 25.28 -2.50 -12.20
CA ALA A 581 25.82 -2.76 -13.54
C ALA A 581 27.28 -2.32 -13.64
N ASP A 582 27.96 -2.75 -14.71
CA ASP A 582 29.40 -2.50 -14.93
C ASP A 582 30.26 -2.96 -13.73
N ILE A 583 29.85 -4.06 -13.08
CA ILE A 583 30.46 -4.51 -11.83
C ILE A 583 31.80 -5.22 -12.06
N THR A 584 32.77 -4.98 -11.17
CA THR A 584 34.00 -5.78 -11.09
C THR A 584 33.87 -6.91 -10.08
N GLU A 585 33.12 -6.68 -9.01
CA GLU A 585 32.83 -7.61 -7.93
C GLU A 585 31.47 -7.27 -7.29
N ALA A 586 30.86 -8.23 -6.60
CA ALA A 586 29.64 -8.02 -5.82
C ALA A 586 29.52 -9.08 -4.72
N GLY A 587 28.85 -8.78 -3.62
CA GLY A 587 28.54 -9.76 -2.59
C GLY A 587 27.23 -9.41 -1.87
N PHE A 588 26.37 -10.41 -1.65
CA PHE A 588 25.08 -10.21 -1.01
C PHE A 588 24.51 -11.48 -0.36
N LEU A 589 23.68 -11.25 0.65
CA LEU A 589 22.78 -12.24 1.22
C LEU A 589 21.59 -12.47 0.29
N ALA A 590 21.22 -13.72 0.05
CA ALA A 590 20.07 -14.09 -0.78
C ALA A 590 18.77 -14.10 0.06
N SER A 591 18.43 -12.98 0.69
CA SER A 591 17.27 -12.82 1.58
C SER A 591 16.40 -11.59 1.25
N PHE A 592 16.49 -11.13 0.01
CA PHE A 592 15.91 -9.91 -0.54
C PHE A 592 16.38 -8.65 0.21
N THR A 593 17.70 -8.53 0.37
CA THR A 593 18.37 -7.32 0.85
C THR A 593 18.52 -6.30 -0.26
N HIS A 594 18.88 -5.07 0.09
CA HIS A 594 19.23 -4.04 -0.87
C HIS A 594 20.30 -4.53 -1.88
N ASP A 595 21.39 -5.12 -1.36
CA ASP A 595 22.53 -5.56 -2.17
C ASP A 595 22.21 -6.74 -3.10
N GLU A 596 21.22 -7.57 -2.78
CA GLU A 596 20.72 -8.60 -3.70
C GLU A 596 19.79 -7.99 -4.76
N SER A 597 18.95 -7.05 -4.35
CA SER A 597 17.75 -6.64 -5.09
C SER A 597 18.04 -6.19 -6.52
N GLY A 598 19.15 -5.48 -6.75
CA GLY A 598 19.58 -5.01 -8.06
C GLY A 598 20.00 -6.10 -9.04
N PHE A 599 20.35 -7.29 -8.54
CA PHE A 599 20.76 -8.41 -9.38
C PHE A 599 19.59 -9.34 -9.75
N ILE A 600 18.43 -9.22 -9.10
CA ILE A 600 17.27 -10.08 -9.39
C ILE A 600 16.71 -9.74 -10.78
N ASP A 601 16.75 -10.72 -11.68
CA ASP A 601 16.31 -10.59 -13.07
C ASP A 601 14.92 -11.18 -13.31
N GLU A 602 14.73 -12.42 -12.85
CA GLU A 602 13.45 -13.12 -12.92
C GLU A 602 13.13 -13.79 -11.58
N ASP A 603 11.85 -13.81 -11.21
CA ASP A 603 11.35 -14.49 -10.02
C ASP A 603 9.99 -15.09 -10.34
N ASN A 604 10.02 -16.40 -10.57
CA ASN A 604 8.89 -17.26 -10.82
C ASN A 604 8.60 -18.04 -9.53
N GLY A 605 8.13 -17.30 -8.52
CA GLY A 605 7.61 -17.84 -7.25
C GLY A 605 8.64 -18.37 -6.26
N SER A 606 9.86 -17.82 -6.27
CA SER A 606 10.77 -17.99 -5.14
C SER A 606 10.26 -17.25 -3.89
N TYR A 607 10.70 -17.68 -2.72
CA TYR A 607 10.39 -17.02 -1.44
C TYR A 607 11.59 -17.06 -0.49
N ILE A 608 11.52 -16.29 0.59
CA ILE A 608 12.56 -16.27 1.62
C ILE A 608 12.13 -17.19 2.76
N ALA A 609 12.90 -18.26 2.97
CA ALA A 609 12.68 -19.21 4.06
C ALA A 609 13.45 -18.74 5.31
N SER A 610 12.81 -18.81 6.48
CA SER A 610 13.38 -18.42 7.78
C SER A 610 13.97 -17.00 7.87
N GLY A 611 13.74 -16.15 6.87
CA GLY A 611 14.29 -14.79 6.79
C GLY A 611 15.74 -14.69 6.30
N ASP A 612 16.41 -15.80 5.98
CA ASP A 612 17.86 -15.83 5.76
C ASP A 612 18.32 -16.39 4.41
N ARG A 613 17.42 -17.03 3.65
CA ARG A 613 17.78 -17.67 2.38
C ARG A 613 16.63 -17.70 1.38
N ARG A 614 16.97 -17.69 0.10
CA ARG A 614 16.03 -17.79 -1.00
C ARG A 614 15.87 -19.23 -1.41
N VAL A 615 14.61 -19.63 -1.59
CA VAL A 615 14.22 -20.97 -1.99
C VAL A 615 13.22 -20.94 -3.13
N ALA A 616 13.20 -22.02 -3.90
CA ALA A 616 12.17 -22.26 -4.90
C ALA A 616 11.91 -23.77 -4.97
N ASP A 617 10.65 -24.15 -4.91
CA ASP A 617 10.23 -25.54 -4.84
C ASP A 617 9.34 -25.91 -6.02
N GLY A 618 9.35 -27.18 -6.41
CA GLY A 618 8.52 -27.67 -7.49
C GLY A 618 8.88 -27.03 -8.82
N GLY A 619 7.90 -26.42 -9.49
CA GLY A 619 8.10 -25.72 -10.77
C GLY A 619 8.64 -24.29 -10.66
N GLN A 620 8.87 -23.79 -9.43
CA GLN A 620 9.30 -22.41 -9.19
C GLN A 620 10.79 -22.22 -9.52
N SER A 621 11.19 -20.99 -9.82
CA SER A 621 12.59 -20.63 -10.07
C SER A 621 12.85 -19.14 -9.83
N TRP A 622 14.11 -18.74 -9.72
CA TRP A 622 14.51 -17.34 -9.85
C TRP A 622 15.84 -17.25 -10.60
N GLY A 623 16.20 -16.04 -11.03
CA GLY A 623 17.47 -15.79 -11.66
C GLY A 623 18.09 -14.45 -11.32
N TYR A 624 19.41 -14.41 -11.35
CA TYR A 624 20.20 -13.20 -11.25
C TYR A 624 20.76 -12.80 -12.62
N LYS A 625 20.91 -11.49 -12.83
CA LYS A 625 21.69 -10.88 -13.92
C LYS A 625 22.95 -10.27 -13.31
N PHE A 626 24.12 -10.67 -13.81
CA PHE A 626 25.38 -10.00 -13.53
C PHE A 626 25.85 -9.27 -14.78
N ASP A 627 25.99 -7.95 -14.67
CA ASP A 627 26.43 -7.08 -15.77
C ASP A 627 27.83 -6.58 -15.45
N LEU A 628 28.83 -7.20 -16.05
CA LEU A 628 30.23 -7.05 -15.69
C LEU A 628 30.88 -5.90 -16.47
N ASP A 629 32.00 -5.38 -15.95
CA ASP A 629 32.84 -4.41 -16.67
C ASP A 629 33.08 -4.84 -18.14
N ASP A 630 32.96 -3.91 -19.09
CA ASP A 630 33.13 -4.17 -20.53
C ASP A 630 34.48 -4.84 -20.86
N ALA A 631 35.52 -4.59 -20.05
CA ALA A 631 36.85 -5.18 -20.15
C ALA A 631 37.03 -6.49 -19.37
N ALA A 632 36.00 -6.97 -18.66
CA ALA A 632 36.06 -8.20 -17.87
C ALA A 632 36.43 -9.42 -18.74
N THR A 633 37.36 -10.21 -18.21
CA THR A 633 37.82 -11.47 -18.80
C THR A 633 37.66 -12.66 -17.85
N GLU A 634 37.32 -12.40 -16.60
CA GLU A 634 37.15 -13.37 -15.53
C GLU A 634 35.79 -13.16 -14.87
N LEU A 635 35.11 -14.26 -14.56
CA LEU A 635 33.87 -14.28 -13.78
C LEU A 635 33.88 -15.53 -12.90
N GLU A 636 34.18 -15.35 -11.62
CA GLU A 636 34.01 -16.36 -10.59
C GLU A 636 32.75 -16.03 -9.78
N VAL A 637 31.85 -17.00 -9.62
CA VAL A 637 30.67 -16.87 -8.76
C VAL A 637 30.72 -17.91 -7.66
N GLN A 638 30.80 -17.46 -6.41
CA GLN A 638 30.72 -18.28 -5.22
C GLN A 638 29.30 -18.28 -4.66
N LEU A 639 28.73 -19.46 -4.43
CA LEU A 639 27.37 -19.65 -3.93
C LEU A 639 27.43 -20.41 -2.60
N ASP A 640 26.86 -19.84 -1.54
CA ASP A 640 26.52 -20.59 -0.31
C ASP A 640 25.16 -21.24 -0.50
N ILE A 641 25.13 -22.53 -0.80
CA ILE A 641 23.94 -23.22 -1.27
C ILE A 641 23.78 -24.61 -0.66
N ALA A 642 22.53 -25.01 -0.44
CA ALA A 642 22.14 -26.31 0.10
C ALA A 642 20.91 -26.87 -0.61
N ASN A 643 20.51 -28.08 -0.21
CA ASN A 643 19.36 -28.85 -0.68
C ASN A 643 19.45 -29.25 -2.16
N ASN A 644 18.32 -29.53 -2.81
CA ASN A 644 18.26 -30.07 -4.16
C ASN A 644 18.32 -28.97 -5.23
N TYR A 645 19.47 -28.31 -5.32
CA TYR A 645 19.67 -27.22 -6.26
C TYR A 645 20.01 -27.68 -7.68
N VAL A 646 19.52 -26.92 -8.66
CA VAL A 646 20.08 -26.85 -10.02
C VAL A 646 20.41 -25.39 -10.33
N VAL A 647 21.65 -25.14 -10.76
CA VAL A 647 22.15 -23.83 -11.18
C VAL A 647 22.51 -23.89 -12.66
N GLU A 648 21.92 -22.99 -13.45
CA GLU A 648 22.12 -22.89 -14.88
C GLU A 648 22.61 -21.50 -15.27
N ALA A 649 23.52 -21.40 -16.25
CA ALA A 649 24.03 -20.15 -16.77
C ALA A 649 23.61 -19.90 -18.23
N SER A 650 23.56 -18.63 -18.61
CA SER A 650 23.12 -18.19 -19.92
C SER A 650 23.61 -16.77 -20.23
N VAL A 651 23.73 -16.42 -21.52
CA VAL A 651 24.01 -15.04 -21.98
C VAL A 651 22.81 -14.38 -22.65
N ASP A 652 21.78 -15.14 -23.00
CA ASP A 652 20.65 -14.66 -23.83
C ASP A 652 19.26 -15.12 -23.36
N LYS A 653 19.21 -15.85 -22.24
CA LYS A 653 18.03 -16.50 -21.62
C LYS A 653 17.32 -17.54 -22.48
N SER A 654 17.80 -17.81 -23.69
CA SER A 654 17.25 -18.80 -24.62
C SER A 654 17.98 -20.14 -24.55
N VAL A 655 19.28 -20.10 -24.29
CA VAL A 655 20.13 -21.29 -24.12
C VAL A 655 20.69 -21.32 -22.71
N TRP A 656 20.32 -22.35 -21.96
CA TRP A 656 20.76 -22.57 -20.59
C TRP A 656 21.71 -23.76 -20.50
N THR A 657 22.84 -23.57 -19.83
CA THR A 657 23.84 -24.60 -19.57
C THR A 657 23.84 -24.95 -18.09
N LEU A 658 23.92 -26.23 -17.76
CA LEU A 658 24.05 -26.69 -16.37
C LEU A 658 25.45 -26.40 -15.83
N GLU A 659 25.53 -25.61 -14.76
CA GLU A 659 26.80 -25.27 -14.09
C GLU A 659 27.00 -26.03 -12.78
N ALA A 660 25.92 -26.24 -12.02
CA ALA A 660 25.96 -27.04 -10.80
C ALA A 660 24.63 -27.73 -10.52
N GLN A 661 24.72 -28.91 -9.90
CA GLN A 661 23.57 -29.67 -9.43
C GLN A 661 23.93 -30.40 -8.13
N ALA A 662 22.98 -30.50 -7.21
CA ALA A 662 23.12 -31.34 -6.03
C ALA A 662 23.33 -32.81 -6.44
N ALA A 663 24.32 -33.48 -5.82
CA ALA A 663 24.67 -34.86 -6.16
C ALA A 663 23.58 -35.88 -5.76
N SER A 664 22.72 -35.50 -4.83
CA SER A 664 21.60 -36.28 -4.32
C SER A 664 20.47 -35.35 -3.90
N ASP A 665 19.28 -35.91 -3.80
CA ASP A 665 18.12 -35.25 -3.24
C ASP A 665 18.28 -35.10 -1.71
N VAL A 666 18.39 -33.86 -1.21
CA VAL A 666 18.70 -33.52 0.20
C VAL A 666 17.71 -32.47 0.69
N HIS A 667 17.12 -32.70 1.86
CA HIS A 667 15.99 -31.92 2.40
C HIS A 667 16.29 -31.24 3.75
N ASP A 668 17.49 -31.41 4.31
CA ASP A 668 17.84 -30.97 5.66
C ASP A 668 19.06 -30.03 5.70
N ALA A 669 19.48 -29.53 4.53
CA ALA A 669 20.67 -28.72 4.32
C ALA A 669 22.00 -29.40 4.73
N SER A 670 22.04 -30.73 4.93
CA SER A 670 23.29 -31.43 5.28
C SER A 670 24.39 -31.30 4.23
N ASN A 671 24.02 -30.91 3.00
CA ASN A 671 24.92 -30.66 1.88
C ASN A 671 25.27 -29.18 1.70
N ARG A 672 24.92 -28.29 2.65
CA ARG A 672 25.26 -26.87 2.58
C ARG A 672 26.76 -26.71 2.40
N GLN A 673 27.14 -25.99 1.37
CA GLN A 673 28.53 -25.75 1.03
C GLN A 673 28.68 -24.47 0.23
N THR A 674 29.92 -24.01 0.15
CA THR A 674 30.33 -23.05 -0.86
C THR A 674 30.72 -23.78 -2.13
N ILE A 675 30.06 -23.48 -3.24
CA ILE A 675 30.55 -23.86 -4.58
C ILE A 675 31.10 -22.64 -5.30
N ALA A 676 32.22 -22.80 -5.99
CA ALA A 676 32.80 -21.78 -6.86
C ALA A 676 32.59 -22.20 -8.32
N LEU A 677 31.98 -21.32 -9.09
CA LEU A 677 31.71 -21.50 -10.52
C LEU A 677 32.62 -20.56 -11.31
N ASP A 678 33.49 -21.12 -12.15
CA ASP A 678 34.23 -20.35 -13.15
C ASP A 678 33.38 -20.20 -14.41
N LEU A 679 32.79 -19.02 -14.56
CA LEU A 679 31.91 -18.65 -15.67
C LEU A 679 32.62 -17.76 -16.70
N SER A 680 33.95 -17.64 -16.64
CA SER A 680 34.73 -16.75 -17.51
C SER A 680 34.54 -17.05 -19.01
N ALA A 681 34.21 -18.31 -19.34
CA ALA A 681 33.88 -18.70 -20.72
C ALA A 681 32.67 -17.95 -21.30
N TYR A 682 31.70 -17.55 -20.46
CA TYR A 682 30.51 -16.80 -20.86
C TYR A 682 30.79 -15.34 -21.23
N LEU A 683 31.98 -14.83 -20.90
CA LEU A 683 32.42 -13.49 -21.29
C LEU A 683 33.06 -13.46 -22.69
N THR A 684 33.33 -14.63 -23.29
CA THR A 684 33.91 -14.74 -24.62
C THR A 684 32.82 -14.67 -25.68
N ALA A 685 33.00 -13.81 -26.69
CA ALA A 685 31.98 -13.53 -27.73
C ALA A 685 30.64 -13.01 -27.17
N ASN A 686 30.66 -12.48 -25.95
CA ASN A 686 29.55 -11.81 -25.28
C ASN A 686 29.93 -10.33 -25.11
N PRO A 687 29.57 -9.46 -26.08
CA PRO A 687 29.99 -8.06 -26.06
C PRO A 687 29.33 -7.24 -24.96
N SER A 688 28.17 -7.65 -24.45
CA SER A 688 27.50 -7.00 -23.32
C SER A 688 28.08 -7.40 -21.96
N LYS A 689 28.91 -8.45 -21.90
CA LYS A 689 29.47 -9.00 -20.66
C LYS A 689 28.45 -9.40 -19.59
N THR A 690 27.17 -9.34 -19.92
CA THR A 690 26.08 -9.80 -19.07
C THR A 690 25.98 -11.33 -19.04
N VAL A 691 25.88 -11.91 -17.84
CA VAL A 691 25.65 -13.34 -17.60
C VAL A 691 24.46 -13.51 -16.67
N TYR A 692 23.57 -14.45 -17.00
CA TYR A 692 22.39 -14.79 -16.21
C TYR A 692 22.60 -16.12 -15.51
N LEU A 693 22.26 -16.19 -14.23
CA LEU A 693 22.19 -17.44 -13.46
C LEU A 693 20.76 -17.75 -13.06
N ARG A 694 20.30 -18.98 -13.23
CA ARG A 694 18.98 -19.44 -12.80
C ARG A 694 19.10 -20.58 -11.79
N PHE A 695 18.26 -20.51 -10.77
CA PHE A 695 18.16 -21.49 -9.69
C PHE A 695 16.76 -22.11 -9.74
N ARG A 696 16.72 -23.44 -9.70
CA ARG A 696 15.46 -24.21 -9.69
C ARG A 696 15.62 -25.51 -8.92
N ASP A 697 14.48 -26.10 -8.59
CA ASP A 697 14.40 -27.41 -7.97
C ASP A 697 14.99 -28.51 -8.88
N GLY A 698 15.89 -29.32 -8.31
CA GLY A 698 16.48 -30.49 -8.95
C GLY A 698 15.54 -31.69 -9.00
N SER A 699 14.53 -31.77 -8.13
CA SER A 699 13.46 -32.77 -8.14
C SER A 699 12.08 -32.12 -7.91
N PRO A 700 11.50 -31.48 -8.94
CA PRO A 700 10.25 -30.70 -8.87
C PRO A 700 8.99 -31.40 -8.30
N THR A 701 9.08 -32.68 -7.94
CA THR A 701 7.96 -33.49 -7.44
C THR A 701 7.90 -33.62 -5.92
N ASP A 702 8.99 -33.34 -5.20
CA ASP A 702 9.04 -33.47 -3.74
C ASP A 702 8.89 -32.14 -2.99
N GLY A 703 9.14 -31.02 -3.66
CA GLY A 703 8.99 -29.68 -3.11
C GLY A 703 10.15 -29.26 -2.21
N TRP A 704 11.36 -29.72 -2.49
CA TRP A 704 12.58 -29.37 -1.73
C TRP A 704 13.70 -28.92 -2.64
N GLY A 705 13.60 -27.71 -3.19
CA GLY A 705 14.58 -27.17 -4.12
C GLY A 705 15.78 -26.47 -3.47
N PRO A 706 16.47 -25.57 -4.19
CA PRO A 706 17.66 -24.88 -3.70
C PRO A 706 17.38 -24.05 -2.44
N SER A 707 18.35 -24.03 -1.53
CA SER A 707 18.45 -23.06 -0.44
C SER A 707 19.71 -22.24 -0.62
N LEU A 708 19.57 -21.04 -1.19
CA LEU A 708 20.68 -20.12 -1.42
C LEU A 708 20.74 -19.09 -0.30
N PHE A 709 21.87 -19.05 0.40
CA PHE A 709 22.11 -18.13 1.51
C PHE A 709 22.84 -16.87 1.08
N SER A 710 23.81 -17.01 0.16
CA SER A 710 24.60 -15.86 -0.30
C SER A 710 25.30 -16.09 -1.63
N VAL A 711 25.69 -14.99 -2.26
CA VAL A 711 26.44 -14.94 -3.51
C VAL A 711 27.63 -13.99 -3.36
N SER A 712 28.79 -14.39 -3.87
CA SER A 712 29.96 -13.52 -4.04
C SER A 712 30.46 -13.65 -5.48
N VAL A 713 30.50 -12.55 -6.22
CA VAL A 713 31.03 -12.43 -7.57
C VAL A 713 32.44 -11.84 -7.47
N ASN A 714 33.42 -12.53 -8.06
CA ASN A 714 34.84 -12.16 -8.09
C ASN A 714 35.44 -11.84 -6.71
N GLY A 715 34.94 -12.47 -5.66
CA GLY A 715 35.41 -12.27 -4.28
C GLY A 715 34.82 -11.05 -3.57
N GLY A 716 33.75 -10.45 -4.11
CA GLY A 716 33.08 -9.32 -3.48
C GLY A 716 32.61 -9.62 -2.05
N GLU A 717 32.77 -8.63 -1.17
CA GLU A 717 32.41 -8.75 0.25
C GLU A 717 30.90 -8.91 0.42
N ILE A 718 30.48 -9.84 1.28
CA ILE A 718 29.08 -10.06 1.61
C ILE A 718 28.78 -9.39 2.94
N GLU A 719 28.11 -8.25 2.89
CA GLU A 719 27.68 -7.54 4.08
C GLU A 719 26.70 -8.39 4.90
N GLY A 720 26.82 -8.36 6.23
CA GLY A 720 25.88 -9.02 7.11
C GLY A 720 26.09 -10.53 7.29
N LEU A 721 26.97 -11.19 6.52
CA LEU A 721 27.45 -12.53 6.87
C LEU A 721 28.56 -12.45 7.92
N PRO A 722 28.63 -13.38 8.90
CA PRO A 722 29.89 -13.65 9.56
C PRO A 722 30.90 -13.99 8.46
N PRO A 723 32.02 -13.26 8.37
CA PRO A 723 33.05 -13.59 7.41
C PRO A 723 33.40 -15.06 7.51
N ARG A 724 33.53 -15.75 6.37
CA ARG A 724 33.67 -17.22 6.38
C ARG A 724 34.83 -17.70 7.25
N ASP A 725 35.88 -16.93 7.40
CA ASP A 725 37.06 -17.29 8.18
C ASP A 725 37.23 -16.51 9.48
N HIS A 726 36.31 -15.59 9.85
CA HIS A 726 36.43 -14.79 11.06
C HIS A 726 35.11 -14.24 11.66
N LEU A 727 35.12 -13.94 12.95
CA LEU A 727 34.06 -13.26 13.69
C LEU A 727 34.59 -11.93 14.23
N ARG A 728 33.99 -10.83 13.79
CA ARG A 728 34.20 -9.50 14.38
C ARG A 728 33.40 -9.34 15.68
N GLU A 729 33.70 -8.32 16.47
CA GLU A 729 32.93 -8.01 17.68
C GLU A 729 31.42 -7.90 17.41
N GLY A 730 30.61 -8.38 18.35
CA GLY A 730 29.16 -8.49 18.24
C GLY A 730 28.64 -9.67 17.40
N ARG A 731 29.49 -10.34 16.61
CA ARG A 731 29.07 -11.47 15.75
C ARG A 731 29.12 -12.81 16.47
N MET A 732 28.23 -13.73 16.09
CA MET A 732 28.11 -15.06 16.69
C MET A 732 28.10 -16.20 15.67
N LEU A 733 28.36 -17.41 16.16
CA LEU A 733 28.08 -18.70 15.52
C LEU A 733 26.90 -19.35 16.26
N SER A 734 25.88 -19.75 15.52
CA SER A 734 24.64 -20.39 15.99
C SER A 734 24.59 -21.85 15.55
N ASP A 735 23.49 -22.57 15.86
CA ASP A 735 23.34 -23.97 15.45
C ASP A 735 23.47 -24.12 13.91
N GLY A 736 24.31 -25.06 13.47
CA GLY A 736 24.64 -25.29 12.07
C GLY A 736 25.63 -24.31 11.43
N GLU A 737 26.00 -23.21 12.09
CA GLU A 737 26.98 -22.25 11.58
C GLU A 737 28.42 -22.68 11.89
N PHE A 738 29.34 -22.30 11.01
CA PHE A 738 30.77 -22.55 11.18
C PHE A 738 31.59 -21.51 10.41
N LEU A 739 32.79 -21.24 10.92
CA LEU A 739 33.84 -20.62 10.11
C LEU A 739 34.58 -21.70 9.33
N VAL A 740 35.11 -21.37 8.17
CA VAL A 740 35.98 -22.20 7.34
C VAL A 740 37.21 -21.39 6.94
N SER A 741 38.39 -21.99 7.05
CA SER A 741 39.64 -21.37 6.63
C SER A 741 39.60 -21.03 5.13
N PRO A 742 40.31 -20.00 4.65
CA PRO A 742 40.31 -19.63 3.23
C PRO A 742 40.62 -20.76 2.25
N SER A 743 41.38 -21.77 2.68
CA SER A 743 41.71 -22.96 1.88
C SER A 743 40.64 -24.05 1.87
N GLY A 744 39.59 -23.93 2.68
CA GLY A 744 38.60 -24.99 2.91
C GLY A 744 39.11 -26.17 3.74
N ALA A 745 40.35 -26.14 4.24
CA ALA A 745 40.98 -27.28 4.91
C ALA A 745 40.57 -27.44 6.37
N TYR A 746 40.01 -26.41 7.00
CA TYR A 746 39.61 -26.41 8.41
C TYR A 746 38.30 -25.66 8.61
N CYS A 747 37.47 -26.10 9.55
CA CYS A 747 36.26 -25.41 9.94
C CYS A 747 36.04 -25.41 11.45
N LEU A 748 35.44 -24.33 11.97
CA LEU A 748 35.27 -24.04 13.40
C LEU A 748 33.79 -23.83 13.71
N THR A 749 33.24 -24.58 14.66
CA THR A 749 31.79 -24.57 14.94
C THR A 749 31.50 -24.69 16.44
N VAL A 750 30.28 -24.33 16.84
CA VAL A 750 29.69 -24.67 18.14
C VAL A 750 28.73 -25.83 17.93
N GLN A 751 28.95 -26.95 18.61
CA GLN A 751 28.12 -28.15 18.49
C GLN A 751 26.82 -28.01 19.30
N SER A 752 25.85 -28.88 19.01
CA SER A 752 24.56 -28.95 19.73
C SER A 752 24.67 -29.41 21.20
N ASP A 753 25.86 -29.74 21.68
CA ASP A 753 26.15 -29.96 23.10
C ASP A 753 26.98 -28.82 23.72
N GLY A 754 27.19 -27.71 23.00
CA GLY A 754 27.94 -26.55 23.47
C GLY A 754 29.46 -26.67 23.36
N ASN A 755 29.98 -27.75 22.78
CA ASN A 755 31.41 -27.87 22.50
C ASN A 755 31.83 -26.89 21.40
N PHE A 756 32.96 -26.20 21.55
CA PHE A 756 33.53 -25.35 20.50
C PHE A 756 34.67 -26.09 19.84
N VAL A 757 34.54 -26.42 18.56
CA VAL A 757 35.38 -27.44 17.90
C VAL A 757 35.94 -26.94 16.59
N LEU A 758 37.25 -27.10 16.43
CA LEU A 758 37.95 -26.98 15.17
C LEU A 758 38.12 -28.37 14.55
N TYR A 759 37.66 -28.51 13.32
CA TYR A 759 37.73 -29.71 12.49
C TYR A 759 38.67 -29.52 11.31
N SER A 760 39.27 -30.61 10.84
CA SER A 760 39.89 -30.68 9.52
C SER A 760 38.81 -31.05 8.50
N GLY A 761 38.68 -30.29 7.43
CA GLY A 761 37.64 -30.44 6.40
C GLY A 761 36.80 -29.18 6.20
N PRO A 762 36.00 -29.14 5.13
CA PRO A 762 35.35 -27.91 4.66
C PRO A 762 34.14 -27.49 5.48
N ASN A 763 33.52 -28.41 6.24
CA ASN A 763 32.41 -28.14 7.14
C ASN A 763 32.29 -29.25 8.21
N PRO A 764 31.48 -29.05 9.28
CA PRO A 764 31.31 -30.03 10.34
C PRO A 764 30.76 -31.38 9.88
N ALA A 765 29.92 -31.45 8.85
CA ALA A 765 29.36 -32.71 8.35
C ALA A 765 30.37 -33.54 7.53
N ALA A 766 31.30 -32.87 6.84
CA ALA A 766 32.34 -33.45 6.00
C ALA A 766 33.74 -33.42 6.66
N ASN A 767 33.79 -33.30 7.99
CA ASN A 767 35.06 -33.29 8.69
C ASN A 767 35.78 -34.65 8.58
N THR A 768 37.11 -34.58 8.64
CA THR A 768 38.04 -35.72 8.58
C THR A 768 38.73 -35.98 9.93
N GLY A 769 38.43 -35.16 10.94
CA GLY A 769 38.99 -35.28 12.27
C GLY A 769 38.87 -34.00 13.07
N VAL A 770 38.81 -34.13 14.40
CA VAL A 770 38.92 -33.01 15.35
C VAL A 770 40.40 -32.57 15.41
N VAL A 771 40.66 -31.30 15.14
CA VAL A 771 41.98 -30.68 15.30
C VAL A 771 42.13 -30.17 16.74
N TRP A 772 41.11 -29.48 17.24
CA TRP A 772 41.05 -28.96 18.60
C TRP A 772 39.60 -28.80 19.08
N GLN A 773 39.39 -28.79 20.39
CA GLN A 773 38.09 -28.52 21.00
C GLN A 773 38.23 -27.88 22.38
N SER A 774 37.24 -27.08 22.79
CA SER A 774 37.17 -26.51 24.15
C SER A 774 37.11 -27.57 25.23
N GLY A 775 36.55 -28.75 24.91
CA GLY A 775 36.43 -29.89 25.83
C GLY A 775 35.41 -29.66 26.95
N VAL A 776 34.54 -28.66 26.79
CA VAL A 776 33.47 -28.32 27.72
C VAL A 776 32.13 -28.50 26.99
N THR A 777 31.27 -29.35 27.56
CA THR A 777 29.96 -29.68 27.00
C THR A 777 28.85 -29.51 28.04
N GLY A 778 27.65 -29.20 27.56
CA GLY A 778 26.39 -29.19 28.30
C GLY A 778 25.46 -30.32 27.85
N THR A 779 24.15 -30.09 28.00
CA THR A 779 23.10 -30.99 27.51
C THR A 779 22.79 -30.69 26.06
N VAL A 780 22.48 -31.69 25.24
CA VAL A 780 21.99 -31.46 23.86
C VAL A 780 20.89 -30.39 23.83
N GLY A 781 21.03 -29.40 22.94
CA GLY A 781 20.14 -28.26 22.75
C GLY A 781 20.78 -27.16 21.90
N ASP A 782 20.20 -25.96 21.92
CA ASP A 782 20.72 -24.83 21.15
C ASP A 782 21.84 -24.10 21.90
N TYR A 783 22.90 -23.77 21.16
CA TYR A 783 24.08 -23.08 21.65
C TYR A 783 24.54 -22.03 20.66
N PHE A 784 25.15 -20.96 21.16
CA PHE A 784 25.79 -19.95 20.32
C PHE A 784 27.13 -19.50 20.91
N GLY A 785 28.08 -19.14 20.05
CA GLY A 785 29.38 -18.58 20.41
C GLY A 785 29.55 -17.17 19.87
N ILE A 786 29.80 -16.18 20.72
CA ILE A 786 29.83 -14.75 20.34
C ILE A 786 31.20 -14.12 20.63
N MET A 787 31.72 -13.35 19.67
CA MET A 787 32.86 -12.45 19.89
C MET A 787 32.32 -11.17 20.53
N GLN A 788 32.45 -11.01 21.84
CA GLN A 788 31.84 -9.91 22.59
C GLN A 788 32.61 -8.59 22.40
N THR A 789 31.93 -7.46 22.60
CA THR A 789 32.50 -6.10 22.47
C THR A 789 33.56 -5.76 23.52
N ASP A 790 33.73 -6.59 24.54
CA ASP A 790 34.79 -6.47 25.53
C ASP A 790 36.09 -7.20 25.11
N GLY A 791 36.10 -7.82 23.92
CA GLY A 791 37.24 -8.57 23.40
C GLY A 791 37.30 -10.04 23.80
N ASN A 792 36.26 -10.57 24.46
CA ASN A 792 36.18 -11.98 24.84
C ASN A 792 35.35 -12.79 23.83
N PHE A 793 35.78 -13.99 23.47
CA PHE A 793 34.91 -14.94 22.79
C PHE A 793 34.28 -15.89 23.82
N VAL A 794 32.95 -16.03 23.79
CA VAL A 794 32.20 -16.78 24.81
C VAL A 794 31.10 -17.62 24.18
N VAL A 795 30.97 -18.87 24.66
CA VAL A 795 29.90 -19.81 24.29
C VAL A 795 28.83 -19.83 25.39
N TYR A 796 27.57 -19.74 24.97
CA TYR A 796 26.39 -19.77 25.82
C TYR A 796 25.37 -20.80 25.32
N LYS A 797 24.51 -21.27 26.22
CA LYS A 797 23.28 -21.98 25.87
C LYS A 797 22.21 -20.99 25.42
N GLY A 798 21.44 -21.34 24.38
CA GLY A 798 20.38 -20.51 23.83
C GLY A 798 20.50 -20.31 22.31
N THR A 799 19.55 -19.56 21.74
CA THR A 799 19.52 -19.24 20.29
C THR A 799 20.23 -17.94 19.92
N GLY A 800 20.61 -17.11 20.91
CA GLY A 800 21.33 -15.86 20.72
C GLY A 800 21.31 -14.98 21.97
N PRO A 801 21.86 -13.74 21.92
CA PRO A 801 21.94 -12.86 23.08
C PRO A 801 20.60 -12.53 23.76
N SER A 802 19.50 -12.47 23.00
CA SER A 802 18.14 -12.22 23.51
C SER A 802 17.52 -13.44 24.21
N ASP A 803 18.07 -14.64 24.01
CA ASP A 803 17.67 -15.93 24.59
C ASP A 803 18.87 -16.61 25.29
N ASN A 804 19.70 -15.83 25.98
CA ASN A 804 20.85 -16.40 26.69
C ASN A 804 20.41 -17.17 27.95
N GLN A 805 20.59 -18.49 27.93
CA GLN A 805 20.19 -19.42 28.99
C GLN A 805 21.36 -19.88 29.88
N GLY A 806 22.57 -19.36 29.68
CA GLY A 806 23.70 -19.58 30.60
C GLY A 806 25.04 -19.82 29.92
N TYR A 807 26.11 -19.46 30.64
CA TYR A 807 27.51 -19.58 30.23
C TYR A 807 27.99 -21.03 30.11
N ILE A 808 28.82 -21.32 29.10
CA ILE A 808 29.48 -22.62 28.87
C ILE A 808 31.00 -22.51 28.92
N TRP A 809 31.60 -21.65 28.10
CA TRP A 809 33.06 -21.57 27.93
C TRP A 809 33.50 -20.20 27.40
N SER A 810 34.75 -19.79 27.63
CA SER A 810 35.32 -18.54 27.08
C SER A 810 36.83 -18.59 26.86
N THR A 811 37.33 -17.73 25.96
CA THR A 811 38.78 -17.55 25.72
C THR A 811 39.51 -16.80 26.82
N GLY A 812 38.81 -15.99 27.62
CA GLY A 812 39.39 -15.21 28.72
C GLY A 812 40.19 -13.99 28.24
N THR A 813 39.83 -13.44 27.08
CA THR A 813 40.50 -12.30 26.44
C THR A 813 39.83 -10.95 26.74
N ASN A 814 38.89 -10.90 27.68
CA ASN A 814 38.16 -9.69 28.07
C ASN A 814 39.08 -8.53 28.48
N GLY A 815 38.70 -7.30 28.10
CA GLY A 815 39.48 -6.08 28.33
C GLY A 815 40.48 -5.76 27.21
N ASN A 816 40.55 -6.58 26.15
CA ASN A 816 41.40 -6.36 24.98
C ASN A 816 40.52 -6.15 23.75
N PHE A 817 40.08 -4.90 23.51
CA PHE A 817 39.20 -4.50 22.41
C PHE A 817 39.77 -3.29 21.65
N PRO A 818 39.49 -3.13 20.34
CA PRO A 818 38.70 -4.03 19.50
C PRO A 818 39.40 -5.37 19.26
N ALA A 819 38.64 -6.45 19.05
CA ALA A 819 39.21 -7.77 18.75
C ALA A 819 38.31 -8.60 17.82
N PHE A 820 38.93 -9.54 17.10
CA PHE A 820 38.23 -10.48 16.22
C PHE A 820 38.82 -11.89 16.33
N LEU A 821 37.97 -12.91 16.15
CA LEU A 821 38.34 -14.32 16.11
C LEU A 821 38.48 -14.78 14.65
N THR A 822 39.47 -15.62 14.30
CA THR A 822 39.66 -16.11 12.93
C THR A 822 40.22 -17.53 12.88
N VAL A 823 39.85 -18.30 11.86
CA VAL A 823 40.45 -19.60 11.54
C VAL A 823 41.34 -19.48 10.29
N LYS A 824 42.57 -19.98 10.37
CA LYS A 824 43.58 -19.81 9.30
C LYS A 824 43.98 -21.13 8.67
N ASN A 825 44.59 -21.04 7.48
CA ASN A 825 45.05 -22.19 6.68
C ASN A 825 46.16 -23.02 7.36
N ASP A 826 46.77 -22.50 8.42
CA ASP A 826 47.74 -23.23 9.24
C ASP A 826 47.06 -24.21 10.23
N GLY A 827 45.73 -24.30 10.21
CA GLY A 827 44.95 -25.17 11.07
C GLY A 827 45.04 -24.70 12.50
N LYS A 828 44.63 -23.44 12.73
CA LYS A 828 44.59 -22.79 14.05
C LYS A 828 43.45 -21.79 14.10
N VAL A 829 42.96 -21.56 15.31
CA VAL A 829 42.08 -20.44 15.65
C VAL A 829 42.88 -19.36 16.36
N TYR A 830 42.66 -18.10 16.00
CA TYR A 830 43.29 -16.94 16.61
C TYR A 830 42.24 -15.95 17.10
N ILE A 831 42.56 -15.21 18.16
CA ILE A 831 41.98 -13.90 18.44
C ILE A 831 43.08 -12.86 18.33
N TYR A 832 42.83 -11.82 17.54
CA TYR A 832 43.72 -10.68 17.39
C TYR A 832 43.06 -9.42 17.95
N GLU A 833 43.90 -8.51 18.45
CA GLU A 833 43.54 -7.10 18.59
C GLU A 833 43.28 -6.52 17.18
N GLY A 834 42.21 -5.75 17.02
CA GLY A 834 41.82 -5.19 15.72
C GLY A 834 40.34 -5.35 15.39
N THR A 835 39.92 -4.73 14.29
CA THR A 835 38.53 -4.77 13.79
C THR A 835 38.29 -5.89 12.77
N GLY A 836 39.36 -6.51 12.25
CA GLY A 836 39.31 -7.54 11.21
C GLY A 836 40.69 -7.84 10.61
N PRO A 837 40.81 -8.80 9.67
CA PRO A 837 42.07 -9.19 9.04
C PRO A 837 42.86 -8.01 8.44
N GLU A 838 42.16 -7.02 7.90
CA GLU A 838 42.70 -5.78 7.34
C GLU A 838 43.38 -4.86 8.36
N ASN A 839 43.04 -5.02 9.65
CA ASN A 839 43.55 -4.21 10.76
C ASN A 839 44.01 -5.12 11.91
N THR A 840 44.94 -6.03 11.59
CA THR A 840 45.45 -7.02 12.55
C THR A 840 46.55 -6.44 13.44
N GLY A 841 46.27 -6.37 14.74
CA GLY A 841 47.21 -6.04 15.81
C GLY A 841 47.86 -7.27 16.45
N SER A 842 48.07 -7.22 17.77
CA SER A 842 48.73 -8.28 18.51
C SER A 842 47.86 -9.55 18.64
N VAL A 843 48.49 -10.74 18.74
CA VAL A 843 47.76 -11.99 19.05
C VAL A 843 47.36 -11.97 20.52
N LEU A 844 46.06 -12.07 20.79
CA LEU A 844 45.49 -12.11 22.14
C LEU A 844 45.30 -13.56 22.63
N TRP A 845 44.94 -14.46 21.72
CA TRP A 845 44.74 -15.88 22.01
C TRP A 845 44.94 -16.71 20.75
N SER A 846 45.37 -17.97 20.90
CA SER A 846 45.42 -18.91 19.78
C SER A 846 45.41 -20.35 20.27
N GLU A 847 44.73 -21.24 19.55
CA GLU A 847 44.77 -22.69 19.75
C GLU A 847 44.96 -23.42 18.40
N PRO A 848 45.45 -24.67 18.42
CA PRO A 848 45.43 -25.55 17.27
C PRO A 848 44.06 -25.68 16.62
#